data_AF-A0A9D1MVS7-F1
#
_entry.id   AF-A0A9D1MVS7-F1
#
_cell.length_a   1.000
_cell.length_b   1.000
_cell.length_c   1.000
_cell.angle_alpha   90.00
_cell.angle_beta   90.00
_cell.angle_gamma   90.00
#
_symmetry.space_group_name_H-M   'P 1'
#
loop_
_entity.id
_entity.type
_entity.pdbx_description
1 polymer ?
#
loop_
_entity_poly.entity_id
_entity_poly.type
_entity_poly.pdbx_seq_one_letter_code
_entity_poly.pdbx_strand_id
1 'polypeptide(L)'
;MKAKAKELVTNVRQHWNEPSNGRYMPFKEILGYAGGGIGVKFLAVMATNMILSSTNVLIGNTLGVDPIDMYILYVISVIVNIPLSGVRANIIDNTRSKEGKYRPYIVKMGIPSAIITILFVWFPYQQFGALFGEGTFFGRERAYVVTCAVVLLLNFAQLFFYYFFYESYDNLLHLLSSNTEERADVATIKGVIYSLAPSILNLAMPIMAQLFTNNNMYDIRLYRYLYPPLSILSVILCIVVYVNTKEKIVQARTHVIQIKFMDALREVVHNKYFWVIAMGTWLSFLETSIAVILNWLYNYGGICNGGTFSLITLVCQNAGLVGMLLAPFFIHRFGKRAVLIITNVMNIVFIALMLPVVQVIDMTGTSESFLNTYLPLILLVVCFWMNNLMNAFAQILTPTINADIRDYQQYISGERIDGTFLTITAFGNIITVATSGIVNFLYDRFGINEETARVVMQNPEVMNRTMRNGSVVGDVINDAITAGNANISYFSLYDNDVLKTMLTVLIIASIGGAVINVIPYFFYDLTELKQQGMVKVLKIRAFFEDFGNNALSDNDLVEVVDMVKTANELIGLSETTASRDAIKAARRTKDKAAIKQAKADYKAVLARNTEIKLAPYVLNELSRFESTLGRMQIADAHAVYDVGLAGLKNVDLAQLRRALQDAKKLPNKTEEEKEIRKYKVRFCRTRITAKKYYNKYYGDKMIETPDDSHLNELYNIEERYDAEEDVLYKKLFDAQEKKDKQAVQQLRAQIKELKEKFKALNKEITQEQDRRLSYTRSAKPYLDAQKVLRQAENYTHFDEIKAQYGAAKERMEALVQA
;
A
#
# COMPACT_ATOMS: atom_id res chain seq x y z
N MET A 1 21.08 30.50 6.39
CA MET A 1 20.95 29.09 6.83
C MET A 1 21.03 28.94 8.35
N LYS A 2 22.01 29.53 9.05
CA LYS A 2 22.11 29.46 10.53
C LYS A 2 20.86 29.91 11.30
N ALA A 3 20.21 31.01 10.92
CA ALA A 3 18.99 31.49 11.58
C ALA A 3 17.81 30.51 11.43
N LYS A 4 17.57 30.01 10.20
CA LYS A 4 16.55 28.98 9.93
C LYS A 4 16.85 27.66 10.65
N ALA A 5 18.11 27.25 10.71
CA ALA A 5 18.50 26.03 11.45
C ALA A 5 18.29 26.19 12.96
N LYS A 6 18.59 27.36 13.52
CA LYS A 6 18.37 27.66 14.95
C LYS A 6 16.88 27.71 15.29
N GLU A 7 16.06 28.31 14.43
CA GLU A 7 14.60 28.34 14.53
C GLU A 7 14.00 26.93 14.47
N LEU A 8 14.50 26.07 13.57
CA LEU A 8 14.09 24.67 13.44
C LEU A 8 14.44 23.87 14.70
N VAL A 9 15.65 24.04 15.25
CA VAL A 9 16.09 23.37 16.48
C VAL A 9 15.27 23.83 17.69
N THR A 10 14.97 25.13 17.80
CA THR A 10 14.11 25.65 18.87
C THR A 10 12.69 25.10 18.75
N ASN A 11 12.14 25.04 17.54
CA ASN A 11 10.79 24.51 17.28
C ASN A 11 10.70 23.01 17.58
N VAL A 12 11.70 22.22 17.19
CA VAL A 12 11.80 20.78 17.54
C VAL A 12 11.88 20.57 19.05
N ARG A 13 12.62 21.44 19.76
CA ARG A 13 12.76 21.36 21.22
C ARG A 13 11.46 21.74 21.95
N GLN A 14 10.73 22.72 21.44
CA GLN A 14 9.45 23.16 22.01
C GLN A 14 8.34 22.12 21.80
N HIS A 15 8.23 21.55 20.59
CA HIS A 15 7.17 20.61 20.23
C HIS A 15 7.62 19.14 20.29
N TRP A 16 8.56 18.83 21.20
CA TRP A 16 9.11 17.48 21.32
C TRP A 16 8.08 16.49 21.87
N ASN A 17 7.37 16.87 22.94
CA ASN A 17 6.36 16.05 23.60
C ASN A 17 4.92 16.46 23.26
N GLU A 18 4.71 17.69 22.78
CA GLU A 18 3.41 18.25 22.43
C GLU A 18 3.38 18.65 20.95
N PRO A 19 2.28 18.40 20.22
CA PRO A 19 2.17 18.78 18.82
C PRO A 19 2.09 20.31 18.67
N SER A 20 2.63 20.84 17.58
CA SER A 20 2.48 22.27 17.25
C SER A 20 1.05 22.60 16.81
N ASN A 21 0.59 23.84 17.00
CA ASN A 21 -0.75 24.28 16.59
C ASN A 21 -1.11 23.85 15.15
N GLY A 22 -2.25 23.17 14.99
CA GLY A 22 -2.75 22.65 13.69
C GLY A 22 -2.12 21.32 13.23
N ARG A 23 -1.22 20.73 14.03
CA ARG A 23 -0.66 19.39 13.84
C ARG A 23 -1.14 18.46 14.94
N TYR A 24 -1.12 17.17 14.65
CA TYR A 24 -1.58 16.14 15.58
C TYR A 24 -0.42 15.39 16.24
N MET A 25 0.75 15.30 15.61
CA MET A 25 1.88 14.49 16.06
C MET A 25 3.02 15.35 16.65
N PRO A 26 3.48 15.09 17.88
CA PRO A 26 4.70 15.68 18.40
C PRO A 26 5.94 15.12 17.68
N PHE A 27 7.06 15.85 17.68
CA PHE A 27 8.28 15.42 16.99
C PHE A 27 8.82 14.08 17.53
N LYS A 28 8.64 13.77 18.82
CA LYS A 28 8.98 12.47 19.40
C LYS A 28 8.19 11.33 18.76
N GLU A 29 6.89 11.52 18.49
CA GLU A 29 6.05 10.51 17.85
C GLU A 29 6.46 10.33 16.38
N ILE A 30 6.75 11.42 15.67
CA ILE A 30 7.25 11.38 14.28
C ILE A 30 8.56 10.61 14.19
N LEU A 31 9.53 10.92 15.06
CA LEU A 31 10.82 10.24 15.10
C LEU A 31 10.70 8.78 15.58
N GLY A 32 9.82 8.49 16.54
CA GLY A 32 9.54 7.12 16.98
C GLY A 32 8.93 6.28 15.85
N TYR A 33 7.96 6.84 15.13
CA TYR A 33 7.29 6.19 14.00
C TYR A 33 8.24 5.98 12.80
N ALA A 34 8.98 7.02 12.40
CA ALA A 34 9.88 6.95 11.25
C ALA A 34 11.18 6.19 11.57
N GLY A 35 11.76 6.43 12.75
CA GLY A 35 12.98 5.79 13.24
C GLY A 35 12.80 4.31 13.56
N GLY A 36 11.76 3.93 14.32
CA GLY A 36 11.42 2.52 14.51
C GLY A 36 10.98 1.82 13.22
N GLY A 37 10.50 2.61 12.26
CA GLY A 37 10.16 2.18 10.90
C GLY A 37 11.27 1.54 10.09
N ILE A 38 12.54 1.83 10.40
CA ILE A 38 13.66 1.16 9.76
C ILE A 38 13.65 -0.35 10.06
N GLY A 39 13.23 -0.75 11.27
CA GLY A 39 13.08 -2.15 11.65
C GLY A 39 12.00 -2.85 10.83
N VAL A 40 10.87 -2.16 10.61
CA VAL A 40 9.82 -2.67 9.72
C VAL A 40 10.37 -2.89 8.31
N LYS A 41 11.19 -1.96 7.80
CA LYS A 41 11.77 -2.09 6.46
C LYS A 41 12.85 -3.17 6.37
N PHE A 42 13.68 -3.39 7.39
CA PHE A 42 14.59 -4.53 7.45
C PHE A 42 13.85 -5.85 7.35
N LEU A 43 12.83 -6.05 8.21
CA LEU A 43 12.01 -7.25 8.16
C LEU A 43 11.31 -7.39 6.80
N ALA A 44 10.85 -6.29 6.21
CA ALA A 44 10.23 -6.29 4.90
C ALA A 44 11.16 -6.73 3.77
N VAL A 45 12.41 -6.26 3.74
CA VAL A 45 13.39 -6.67 2.72
C VAL A 45 13.70 -8.15 2.87
N MET A 46 13.97 -8.63 4.09
CA MET A 46 14.24 -10.05 4.33
C MET A 46 13.04 -10.93 3.99
N ALA A 47 11.84 -10.54 4.44
CA ALA A 47 10.59 -11.24 4.13
C ALA A 47 10.32 -11.33 2.63
N THR A 48 10.51 -10.23 1.90
CA THR A 48 10.27 -10.16 0.45
C THR A 48 11.23 -11.07 -0.32
N ASN A 49 12.50 -11.16 0.10
CA ASN A 49 13.47 -12.10 -0.48
C ASN A 49 13.11 -13.58 -0.24
N MET A 50 12.16 -13.87 0.64
CA MET A 50 11.71 -15.22 0.99
C MET A 50 10.28 -15.49 0.48
N ILE A 51 9.63 -14.48 -0.09
CA ILE A 51 8.37 -14.67 -0.80
C ILE A 51 8.68 -15.22 -2.19
N LEU A 52 8.00 -16.31 -2.56
CA LEU A 52 8.12 -16.96 -3.86
C LEU A 52 7.88 -15.94 -4.99
N SER A 53 8.80 -15.93 -5.94
CA SER A 53 8.72 -15.25 -7.22
C SER A 53 9.51 -16.04 -8.24
N SER A 54 9.27 -15.82 -9.54
CA SER A 54 10.00 -16.51 -10.62
C SER A 54 11.49 -16.15 -10.69
N THR A 55 11.94 -15.14 -9.95
CA THR A 55 13.33 -14.67 -9.94
C THR A 55 13.96 -14.72 -8.55
N ASN A 56 13.37 -15.50 -7.64
CA ASN A 56 13.85 -15.58 -6.26
C ASN A 56 15.18 -16.33 -6.17
N VAL A 57 16.27 -15.58 -5.99
CA VAL A 57 17.64 -16.11 -5.91
C VAL A 57 17.86 -17.01 -4.69
N LEU A 58 17.20 -16.72 -3.56
CA LEU A 58 17.35 -17.54 -2.35
C LEU A 58 16.71 -18.92 -2.54
N ILE A 59 15.49 -18.97 -3.10
CA ILE A 59 14.78 -20.23 -3.28
C ILE A 59 15.35 -21.03 -4.47
N GLY A 60 15.62 -20.35 -5.59
CA GLY A 60 16.19 -20.99 -6.77
C GLY A 60 17.65 -21.41 -6.54
N ASN A 61 18.55 -20.43 -6.41
CA ASN A 61 19.99 -20.69 -6.44
C ASN A 61 20.55 -21.24 -5.12
N THR A 62 20.00 -20.85 -3.97
CA THR A 62 20.54 -21.28 -2.66
C THR A 62 19.91 -22.58 -2.15
N LEU A 63 18.61 -22.78 -2.37
CA LEU A 63 17.91 -24.02 -1.96
C LEU A 63 17.83 -25.08 -3.08
N GLY A 64 18.20 -24.71 -4.31
CA GLY A 64 18.24 -25.64 -5.44
C GLY A 64 16.87 -25.98 -6.03
N VAL A 65 15.89 -25.07 -5.95
CA VAL A 65 14.57 -25.29 -6.56
C VAL A 65 14.62 -24.92 -8.04
N ASP A 66 14.41 -25.91 -8.90
CA ASP A 66 14.34 -25.71 -10.35
C ASP A 66 13.38 -24.58 -10.79
N PRO A 67 13.70 -23.82 -11.85
CA PRO A 67 12.90 -22.66 -12.27
C PRO A 67 11.43 -22.96 -12.63
N ILE A 68 11.16 -24.11 -13.27
CA ILE A 68 9.81 -24.52 -13.65
C ILE A 68 8.98 -24.80 -12.38
N ASP A 69 9.55 -25.57 -11.47
CA ASP A 69 8.92 -25.90 -10.19
C ASP A 69 8.72 -24.63 -9.34
N MET A 70 9.68 -23.71 -9.34
CA MET A 70 9.55 -22.39 -8.71
C MET A 70 8.40 -21.55 -9.30
N TYR A 71 8.21 -21.56 -10.62
CA TYR A 71 7.08 -20.89 -11.27
C TYR A 71 5.73 -21.51 -10.85
N ILE A 72 5.64 -22.84 -10.78
CA ILE A 72 4.44 -23.55 -10.30
C ILE A 72 4.13 -23.16 -8.85
N LEU A 73 5.14 -23.20 -7.97
CA LEU A 73 5.00 -22.78 -6.57
C LEU A 73 4.58 -21.32 -6.46
N TYR A 74 5.11 -20.43 -7.31
CA TYR A 74 4.72 -19.02 -7.37
C TYR A 74 3.26 -18.84 -7.78
N VAL A 75 2.78 -19.58 -8.80
CA VAL A 75 1.36 -19.55 -9.21
C VAL A 75 0.45 -19.96 -8.04
N ILE A 76 0.78 -21.05 -7.34
CA ILE A 76 0.02 -21.51 -6.18
C ILE A 76 0.02 -20.45 -5.06
N SER A 77 1.19 -19.88 -4.77
CA SER A 77 1.38 -18.80 -3.79
C SER A 77 0.48 -17.60 -4.08
N VAL A 78 0.39 -17.17 -5.34
CA VAL A 78 -0.47 -16.05 -5.74
C VAL A 78 -1.96 -16.38 -5.58
N ILE A 79 -2.39 -17.59 -5.96
CA ILE A 79 -3.78 -18.03 -5.79
C ILE A 79 -4.16 -18.06 -4.30
N VAL A 80 -3.28 -18.58 -3.44
CA VAL A 80 -3.50 -18.67 -1.98
C VAL A 80 -3.46 -17.29 -1.31
N ASN A 81 -2.68 -16.33 -1.83
CA ASN A 81 -2.62 -14.99 -1.26
C ASN A 81 -3.95 -14.23 -1.36
N ILE A 82 -4.81 -14.55 -2.34
CA ILE A 82 -6.12 -13.89 -2.51
C ILE A 82 -7.04 -14.12 -1.30
N PRO A 83 -7.38 -15.37 -0.91
CA PRO A 83 -8.18 -15.61 0.29
C PRO A 83 -7.46 -15.15 1.56
N LEU A 84 -6.13 -15.32 1.67
CA LEU A 84 -5.37 -14.83 2.83
C LEU A 84 -5.50 -13.31 2.99
N SER A 85 -5.37 -12.55 1.90
CA SER A 85 -5.58 -11.10 1.90
C SER A 85 -7.00 -10.73 2.29
N GLY A 86 -8.02 -11.46 1.81
CA GLY A 86 -9.41 -11.24 2.21
C GLY A 86 -9.64 -11.46 3.71
N VAL A 87 -9.00 -12.47 4.30
CA VAL A 87 -9.03 -12.70 5.76
C VAL A 87 -8.36 -11.54 6.50
N ARG A 88 -7.17 -11.09 6.09
CA ARG A 88 -6.49 -9.93 6.70
C ARG A 88 -7.35 -8.67 6.64
N ALA A 89 -7.88 -8.36 5.46
CA ALA A 89 -8.75 -7.19 5.25
C ALA A 89 -9.97 -7.25 6.17
N ASN A 90 -10.61 -8.42 6.27
CA ASN A 90 -11.77 -8.60 7.16
C ASN A 90 -11.41 -8.45 8.64
N ILE A 91 -10.24 -8.92 9.08
CA ILE A 91 -9.76 -8.71 10.45
C ILE A 91 -9.53 -7.22 10.70
N ILE A 92 -8.79 -6.55 9.82
CA ILE A 92 -8.48 -5.12 9.93
C ILE A 92 -9.76 -4.29 9.96
N ASP A 93 -10.66 -4.49 9.00
CA ASP A 93 -11.87 -3.69 8.84
C ASP A 93 -12.85 -3.85 10.02
N ASN A 94 -12.75 -4.96 10.78
CA ASN A 94 -13.62 -5.25 11.92
C ASN A 94 -12.92 -5.24 13.29
N THR A 95 -11.61 -4.96 13.37
CA THR A 95 -10.89 -4.91 14.66
C THR A 95 -11.36 -3.71 15.47
N ARG A 96 -11.79 -3.97 16.71
CA ARG A 96 -12.18 -2.96 17.70
C ARG A 96 -11.43 -3.26 18.99
N SER A 97 -10.28 -2.63 19.20
CA SER A 97 -9.49 -2.84 20.42
C SER A 97 -9.18 -1.51 21.11
N LYS A 98 -9.04 -1.54 22.45
CA LYS A 98 -8.56 -0.40 23.24
C LYS A 98 -7.15 0.04 22.86
N GLU A 99 -6.34 -0.86 22.30
CA GLU A 99 -4.95 -0.61 21.94
C GLU A 99 -4.77 0.08 20.58
N GLY A 100 -5.86 0.21 19.80
CA GLY A 100 -5.89 0.73 18.43
C GLY A 100 -6.30 -0.33 17.38
N LYS A 101 -6.57 0.12 16.16
CA LYS A 101 -6.94 -0.71 14.99
C LYS A 101 -5.71 -1.36 14.33
N TYR A 102 -4.63 -0.61 14.13
CA TYR A 102 -3.43 -1.07 13.41
C TYR A 102 -2.20 -1.23 14.32
N ARG A 103 -2.06 -0.36 15.31
CA ARG A 103 -0.93 -0.30 16.24
C ARG A 103 -0.60 -1.64 16.90
N PRO A 104 -1.56 -2.44 17.41
CA PRO A 104 -1.24 -3.72 18.06
C PRO A 104 -0.65 -4.76 17.11
N TYR A 105 -1.10 -4.75 15.85
CA TYR A 105 -0.66 -5.71 14.84
C TYR A 105 0.78 -5.50 14.39
N ILE A 106 1.36 -4.31 14.60
CA ILE A 106 2.79 -4.06 14.37
C ILE A 106 3.64 -5.03 15.21
N VAL A 107 3.25 -5.31 16.45
CA VAL A 107 3.98 -6.26 17.30
C VAL A 107 3.41 -7.66 17.18
N LYS A 108 2.07 -7.82 17.26
CA LYS A 108 1.40 -9.12 17.25
C LYS A 108 1.63 -9.91 15.95
N MET A 109 1.78 -9.23 14.81
CA MET A 109 2.09 -9.86 13.52
C MET A 109 3.57 -9.73 13.13
N GLY A 110 4.28 -8.71 13.64
CA GLY A 110 5.72 -8.54 13.43
C GLY A 110 6.56 -9.66 14.06
N ILE A 111 6.21 -10.10 15.28
CA ILE A 111 6.92 -11.20 15.96
C ILE A 111 6.80 -12.53 15.17
N PRO A 112 5.58 -13.02 14.82
CA PRO A 112 5.44 -14.20 13.97
C PRO A 112 6.19 -14.09 12.64
N SER A 113 6.13 -12.92 11.98
CA SER A 113 6.86 -12.71 10.73
C SER A 113 8.37 -12.84 10.90
N ALA A 114 8.94 -12.30 11.98
CA ALA A 114 10.37 -12.46 12.30
C ALA A 114 10.73 -13.93 12.61
N ILE A 115 9.87 -14.64 13.35
CA ILE A 115 10.08 -16.07 13.65
C ILE A 115 10.09 -16.90 12.36
N ILE A 116 9.14 -16.67 11.45
CA ILE A 116 9.09 -17.37 10.16
C ILE A 116 10.32 -17.05 9.32
N THR A 117 10.75 -15.78 9.32
CA THR A 117 12.00 -15.35 8.65
C THR A 117 13.22 -16.12 9.16
N ILE A 118 13.35 -16.26 10.49
CA ILE A 118 14.44 -17.02 11.11
C ILE A 118 14.32 -18.52 10.79
N LEU A 119 13.12 -19.07 10.97
CA LEU A 119 12.82 -20.49 10.78
C LEU A 119 13.13 -20.94 9.35
N PHE A 120 12.77 -20.16 8.35
CA PHE A 120 13.00 -20.50 6.95
C PHE A 120 14.49 -20.64 6.63
N VAL A 121 15.35 -19.79 7.17
CA VAL A 121 16.77 -19.81 6.85
C VAL A 121 17.52 -20.88 7.66
N TRP A 122 17.04 -21.16 8.88
CA TRP A 122 17.56 -22.21 9.75
C TRP A 122 16.96 -23.59 9.49
N PHE A 123 15.95 -23.71 8.61
CA PHE A 123 15.34 -24.98 8.31
C PHE A 123 16.38 -25.97 7.75
N PRO A 124 16.42 -27.22 8.23
CA PRO A 124 17.43 -28.20 7.83
C PRO A 124 17.09 -28.86 6.48
N TYR A 125 16.97 -28.07 5.40
CA TYR A 125 16.62 -28.58 4.06
C TYR A 125 17.55 -29.72 3.57
N GLN A 126 18.85 -29.62 3.91
CA GLN A 126 19.86 -30.61 3.54
C GLN A 126 19.69 -31.98 4.24
N GLN A 127 18.90 -32.05 5.31
CA GLN A 127 18.70 -33.29 6.07
C GLN A 127 17.45 -34.07 5.61
N PHE A 128 16.68 -33.55 4.66
CA PHE A 128 15.43 -34.21 4.24
C PHE A 128 15.62 -35.55 3.55
N GLY A 129 16.74 -35.77 2.85
CA GLY A 129 17.08 -37.09 2.33
C GLY A 129 17.21 -38.13 3.45
N ALA A 130 17.86 -37.76 4.55
CA ALA A 130 18.02 -38.62 5.72
C ALA A 130 16.72 -38.77 6.55
N LEU A 131 15.88 -37.73 6.61
CA LEU A 131 14.67 -37.70 7.44
C LEU A 131 13.46 -38.37 6.79
N PHE A 132 13.32 -38.27 5.47
CA PHE A 132 12.14 -38.75 4.74
C PHE A 132 12.42 -39.96 3.82
N GLY A 133 13.67 -40.43 3.83
CA GLY A 133 14.11 -41.63 3.13
C GLY A 133 14.27 -41.45 1.62
N GLU A 134 14.85 -42.47 0.99
CA GLU A 134 15.08 -42.52 -0.45
C GLU A 134 13.81 -42.92 -1.22
N GLY A 135 13.67 -42.41 -2.44
CA GLY A 135 12.55 -42.70 -3.35
C GLY A 135 12.13 -41.50 -4.19
N THR A 136 11.24 -41.72 -5.15
CA THR A 136 10.71 -40.68 -6.03
C THR A 136 9.24 -40.36 -5.71
N PHE A 137 8.86 -39.10 -5.89
CA PHE A 137 7.48 -38.63 -5.87
C PHE A 137 7.32 -37.58 -6.99
N PHE A 138 6.26 -37.68 -7.79
CA PHE A 138 6.09 -36.86 -9.01
C PHE A 138 7.30 -36.87 -9.98
N GLY A 139 8.06 -37.96 -10.05
CA GLY A 139 9.24 -38.07 -10.92
C GLY A 139 10.50 -37.33 -10.43
N ARG A 140 10.48 -36.74 -9.23
CA ARG A 140 11.63 -36.11 -8.57
C ARG A 140 11.96 -36.83 -7.26
N GLU A 141 13.15 -36.59 -6.70
CA GLU A 141 13.54 -37.13 -5.39
C GLU A 141 12.59 -36.66 -4.27
N ARG A 142 12.25 -37.56 -3.35
CA ARG A 142 11.37 -37.23 -2.21
C ARG A 142 11.88 -36.04 -1.39
N ALA A 143 13.18 -35.97 -1.14
CA ALA A 143 13.79 -34.86 -0.41
C ALA A 143 13.53 -33.51 -1.09
N TYR A 144 13.66 -33.46 -2.42
CA TYR A 144 13.37 -32.28 -3.22
C TYR A 144 11.90 -31.84 -3.11
N VAL A 145 10.97 -32.79 -3.22
CA VAL A 145 9.54 -32.47 -3.12
C VAL A 145 9.17 -31.98 -1.72
N VAL A 146 9.76 -32.55 -0.68
CA VAL A 146 9.59 -32.08 0.70
C VAL A 146 10.16 -30.67 0.88
N THR A 147 11.32 -30.35 0.29
CA THR A 147 11.86 -28.98 0.24
C THR A 147 10.85 -28.01 -0.36
N CYS A 148 10.30 -28.33 -1.54
CA CYS A 148 9.30 -27.51 -2.20
C CYS A 148 8.04 -27.31 -1.33
N ALA A 149 7.56 -28.37 -0.69
CA ALA A 149 6.38 -28.31 0.17
C ALA A 149 6.62 -27.43 1.41
N VAL A 150 7.77 -27.57 2.08
CA VAL A 150 8.13 -26.75 3.26
C VAL A 150 8.30 -25.29 2.88
N VAL A 151 9.00 -25.00 1.77
CA VAL A 151 9.15 -23.64 1.24
C VAL A 151 7.78 -23.02 0.96
N LEU A 152 6.86 -23.77 0.36
CA LEU A 152 5.50 -23.31 0.06
C LEU A 152 4.69 -23.03 1.34
N LEU A 153 4.77 -23.89 2.36
CA LEU A 153 4.08 -23.70 3.63
C LEU A 153 4.60 -22.47 4.40
N LEU A 154 5.92 -22.33 4.49
CA LEU A 154 6.54 -21.16 5.10
C LEU A 154 6.22 -19.89 4.30
N ASN A 155 6.13 -20.01 2.97
CA ASN A 155 5.69 -18.92 2.11
C ASN A 155 4.25 -18.49 2.42
N PHE A 156 3.30 -19.41 2.60
CA PHE A 156 1.92 -19.05 2.98
C PHE A 156 1.86 -18.35 4.34
N ALA A 157 2.63 -18.84 5.31
CA ALA A 157 2.74 -18.20 6.62
C ALA A 157 3.31 -16.78 6.46
N GLN A 158 4.38 -16.62 5.68
CA GLN A 158 4.97 -15.32 5.40
C GLN A 158 3.97 -14.39 4.70
N LEU A 159 3.30 -14.85 3.65
CA LEU A 159 2.25 -14.10 2.96
C LEU A 159 1.20 -13.60 3.95
N PHE A 160 0.76 -14.41 4.90
CA PHE A 160 -0.20 -13.95 5.91
C PHE A 160 0.41 -12.94 6.89
N PHE A 161 1.43 -13.35 7.66
CA PHE A 161 1.93 -12.55 8.78
C PHE A 161 2.69 -11.29 8.35
N TYR A 162 3.58 -11.40 7.35
CA TYR A 162 4.38 -10.26 6.89
C TYR A 162 3.50 -9.19 6.26
N TYR A 163 2.61 -9.54 5.33
CA TYR A 163 1.77 -8.52 4.71
C TYR A 163 0.82 -7.90 5.72
N PHE A 164 0.27 -8.66 6.68
CA PHE A 164 -0.54 -8.07 7.76
C PHE A 164 0.27 -7.04 8.57
N PHE A 165 1.47 -7.43 8.98
CA PHE A 165 2.38 -6.55 9.71
C PHE A 165 2.72 -5.28 8.93
N TYR A 166 3.11 -5.43 7.66
CA TYR A 166 3.51 -4.31 6.80
C TYR A 166 2.34 -3.37 6.49
N GLU A 167 1.16 -3.92 6.17
CA GLU A 167 -0.07 -3.17 5.92
C GLU A 167 -0.51 -2.39 7.16
N SER A 168 -0.38 -2.98 8.35
CA SER A 168 -0.73 -2.30 9.61
C SER A 168 0.15 -1.10 9.86
N TYR A 169 1.45 -1.25 9.61
CA TYR A 169 2.40 -0.16 9.79
C TYR A 169 2.22 0.95 8.75
N ASP A 170 1.96 0.61 7.48
CA ASP A 170 1.80 1.63 6.44
C ASP A 170 0.52 2.45 6.62
N ASN A 171 -0.58 1.81 6.99
CA ASN A 171 -1.85 2.49 7.23
C ASN A 171 -1.91 3.21 8.59
N LEU A 172 -1.00 2.92 9.53
CA LEU A 172 -0.98 3.59 10.84
C LEU A 172 -0.86 5.11 10.68
N LEU A 173 -0.08 5.60 9.71
CA LEU A 173 0.09 7.04 9.46
C LEU A 173 -1.25 7.76 9.22
N HIS A 174 -2.22 7.08 8.61
CA HIS A 174 -3.54 7.66 8.37
C HIS A 174 -4.38 7.83 9.64
N LEU A 175 -4.04 7.13 10.73
CA LEU A 175 -4.72 7.23 12.03
C LEU A 175 -3.95 8.07 13.07
N LEU A 176 -2.68 8.38 12.82
CA LEU A 176 -1.86 9.22 13.68
C LEU A 176 -2.11 10.72 13.46
N SER A 177 -2.51 11.10 12.25
CA SER A 177 -2.86 12.47 11.89
C SER A 177 -4.00 12.50 10.88
N SER A 178 -4.97 13.39 11.12
CA SER A 178 -6.02 13.74 10.16
C SER A 178 -5.56 14.83 9.17
N ASN A 179 -4.44 15.51 9.43
CA ASN A 179 -3.90 16.55 8.57
C ASN A 179 -3.10 15.95 7.39
N THR A 180 -3.52 16.25 6.16
CA THR A 180 -2.89 15.74 4.93
C THR A 180 -1.46 16.25 4.73
N GLU A 181 -1.16 17.51 5.07
CA GLU A 181 0.19 18.06 4.94
C GLU A 181 1.15 17.40 5.95
N GLU A 182 0.69 17.22 7.18
CA GLU A 182 1.47 16.53 8.21
C GLU A 182 1.77 15.08 7.82
N ARG A 183 0.79 14.35 7.27
CA ARG A 183 1.02 13.00 6.76
C ARG A 183 2.05 12.97 5.63
N ALA A 184 2.05 13.95 4.74
CA ALA A 184 3.03 14.02 3.65
C ALA A 184 4.46 14.32 4.15
N ASP A 185 4.59 15.24 5.11
CA ASP A 185 5.87 15.55 5.76
C ASP A 185 6.45 14.32 6.46
N VAL A 186 5.63 13.65 7.28
CA VAL A 186 6.02 12.43 7.99
C VAL A 186 6.35 11.30 7.01
N ALA A 187 5.57 11.12 5.94
CA ALA A 187 5.84 10.14 4.89
C ALA A 187 7.18 10.40 4.18
N THR A 188 7.58 11.66 4.02
CA THR A 188 8.87 12.03 3.43
C THR A 188 10.03 11.64 4.36
N ILE A 189 9.94 11.99 5.65
CA ILE A 189 10.95 11.61 6.67
C ILE A 189 11.05 10.07 6.76
N LYS A 190 9.90 9.42 6.82
CA LYS A 190 9.74 7.95 6.77
C LYS A 190 10.45 7.35 5.55
N GLY A 191 10.17 7.87 4.35
CA GLY A 191 10.75 7.38 3.09
C GLY A 191 12.28 7.44 3.06
N VAL A 192 12.85 8.55 3.55
CA VAL A 192 14.32 8.71 3.66
C VAL A 192 14.91 7.66 4.60
N ILE A 193 14.37 7.51 5.81
CA ILE A 193 14.87 6.52 6.78
C ILE A 193 14.69 5.09 6.26
N TYR A 194 13.59 4.81 5.57
CA TYR A 194 13.31 3.49 4.99
C TYR A 194 14.33 3.10 3.91
N SER A 195 14.76 4.06 3.09
CA SER A 195 15.72 3.80 2.01
C SER A 195 17.08 3.31 2.52
N LEU A 196 17.40 3.54 3.80
CA LEU A 196 18.63 3.06 4.42
C LEU A 196 18.65 1.54 4.61
N ALA A 197 17.53 0.91 4.95
CA ALA A 197 17.52 -0.53 5.25
C ALA A 197 17.96 -1.41 4.04
N PRO A 198 17.40 -1.24 2.81
CA PRO A 198 17.91 -1.93 1.63
C PRO A 198 19.37 -1.61 1.32
N SER A 199 19.78 -0.35 1.50
CA SER A 199 21.16 0.10 1.25
C SER A 199 22.16 -0.58 2.19
N ILE A 200 21.81 -0.69 3.48
CA ILE A 200 22.61 -1.39 4.50
C ILE A 200 22.68 -2.89 4.19
N LEU A 201 21.56 -3.53 3.86
CA LEU A 201 21.53 -4.96 3.52
C LEU A 201 22.37 -5.25 2.25
N ASN A 202 22.25 -4.43 1.21
CA ASN A 202 23.02 -4.59 -0.02
C ASN A 202 24.53 -4.42 0.20
N LEU A 203 24.93 -3.56 1.15
CA LEU A 203 26.34 -3.43 1.54
C LEU A 203 26.80 -4.59 2.44
N ALA A 204 25.95 -5.02 3.37
CA ALA A 204 26.27 -6.07 4.34
C ALA A 204 26.39 -7.46 3.68
N MET A 205 25.57 -7.76 2.66
CA MET A 205 25.54 -9.07 2.02
C MET A 205 26.89 -9.51 1.43
N PRO A 206 27.59 -8.73 0.58
CA PRO A 206 28.91 -9.08 0.08
C PRO A 206 29.99 -9.15 1.17
N ILE A 207 29.97 -8.21 2.13
CA ILE A 207 30.95 -8.17 3.24
C ILE A 207 30.84 -9.44 4.09
N MET A 208 29.61 -9.83 4.44
CA MET A 208 29.37 -11.04 5.23
C MET A 208 29.69 -12.30 4.42
N ALA A 209 29.48 -12.29 3.10
CA ALA A 209 29.88 -13.41 2.25
C ALA A 209 31.40 -13.61 2.25
N GLN A 210 32.16 -12.51 2.24
CA GLN A 210 33.61 -12.54 2.36
C GLN A 210 34.09 -13.08 3.71
N LEU A 211 33.40 -12.72 4.80
CA LEU A 211 33.77 -13.13 6.15
C LEU A 211 33.40 -14.58 6.49
N PHE A 212 32.26 -15.08 5.99
CA PHE A 212 31.66 -16.33 6.48
C PHE A 212 31.47 -17.42 5.43
N THR A 213 31.49 -17.10 4.13
CA THR A 213 31.14 -18.06 3.06
C THR A 213 32.11 -18.03 1.88
N ASN A 214 33.36 -17.61 2.10
CA ASN A 214 34.40 -17.57 1.07
C ASN A 214 33.95 -16.84 -0.22
N ASN A 215 33.30 -15.69 -0.08
CA ASN A 215 32.70 -14.90 -1.17
C ASN A 215 31.51 -15.55 -1.90
N ASN A 216 30.98 -16.68 -1.43
CA ASN A 216 29.80 -17.31 -2.00
C ASN A 216 28.51 -16.67 -1.45
N MET A 217 27.85 -15.86 -2.27
CA MET A 217 26.58 -15.19 -1.93
C MET A 217 25.36 -16.12 -1.99
N TYR A 218 25.51 -17.32 -2.55
CA TYR A 218 24.47 -18.34 -2.66
C TYR A 218 24.57 -19.42 -1.58
N ASP A 219 25.50 -19.30 -0.63
CA ASP A 219 25.55 -20.21 0.51
C ASP A 219 24.51 -19.81 1.57
N ILE A 220 23.63 -20.76 1.92
CA ILE A 220 22.59 -20.56 2.94
C ILE A 220 23.15 -20.11 4.31
N ARG A 221 24.41 -20.45 4.61
CA ARG A 221 25.10 -20.04 5.86
C ARG A 221 25.18 -18.52 5.98
N LEU A 222 25.36 -17.80 4.87
CA LEU A 222 25.37 -16.34 4.84
C LEU A 222 24.09 -15.77 5.45
N TYR A 223 22.96 -16.28 4.96
CA TYR A 223 21.63 -15.90 5.42
C TYR A 223 21.41 -16.31 6.87
N ARG A 224 21.90 -17.50 7.30
CA ARG A 224 21.77 -18.01 8.68
C ARG A 224 22.46 -17.12 9.72
N TYR A 225 23.55 -16.46 9.34
CA TYR A 225 24.25 -15.52 10.21
C TYR A 225 23.68 -14.10 10.15
N LEU A 226 23.22 -13.66 8.98
CA LEU A 226 22.78 -12.28 8.79
C LEU A 226 21.31 -12.03 9.17
N TYR A 227 20.39 -12.90 8.78
CA TYR A 227 18.95 -12.63 8.88
C TYR A 227 18.42 -12.71 10.32
N PRO A 228 18.84 -13.67 11.18
CA PRO A 228 18.36 -13.74 12.55
C PRO A 228 18.66 -12.52 13.44
N PRO A 229 19.90 -12.00 13.54
CA PRO A 229 20.17 -10.83 14.38
C PRO A 229 19.42 -9.60 13.87
N LEU A 230 19.33 -9.41 12.55
CA LEU A 230 18.57 -8.31 11.95
C LEU A 230 17.05 -8.45 12.17
N SER A 231 16.52 -9.67 12.16
CA SER A 231 15.10 -9.93 12.44
C SER A 231 14.76 -9.63 13.89
N ILE A 232 15.63 -9.99 14.84
CA ILE A 232 15.48 -9.66 16.26
C ILE A 232 15.54 -8.14 16.45
N LEU A 233 16.54 -7.47 15.84
CA LEU A 233 16.64 -6.02 15.86
C LEU A 233 15.39 -5.34 15.29
N SER A 234 14.85 -5.89 14.21
CA SER A 234 13.63 -5.40 13.58
C SER A 234 12.44 -5.42 14.54
N VAL A 235 12.24 -6.52 15.27
CA VAL A 235 11.18 -6.63 16.28
C VAL A 235 11.37 -5.62 17.42
N ILE A 236 12.60 -5.43 17.91
CA ILE A 236 12.90 -4.44 18.96
C ILE A 236 12.51 -3.03 18.50
N LEU A 237 12.87 -2.67 17.26
CA LEU A 237 12.52 -1.38 16.68
C LEU A 237 11.02 -1.23 16.41
N CYS A 238 10.30 -2.32 16.11
CA CYS A 238 8.84 -2.32 16.01
C CYS A 238 8.16 -2.03 17.36
N ILE A 239 8.71 -2.54 18.47
CA ILE A 239 8.24 -2.23 19.82
C ILE A 239 8.41 -0.73 20.12
N VAL A 240 9.48 -0.09 19.64
CA VAL A 240 9.67 1.36 19.75
C VAL A 240 8.55 2.14 19.04
N VAL A 241 8.10 1.67 17.87
CA VAL A 241 6.93 2.26 17.18
C VAL A 241 5.68 2.10 18.04
N TYR A 242 5.42 0.89 18.55
CA TYR A 242 4.26 0.60 19.38
C TYR A 242 4.21 1.49 20.64
N VAL A 243 5.32 1.64 21.35
CA VAL A 243 5.36 2.41 22.61
C VAL A 243 5.23 3.92 22.37
N ASN A 244 5.78 4.45 21.27
CA ASN A 244 5.82 5.90 21.02
C ASN A 244 4.65 6.45 20.21
N THR A 245 3.79 5.60 19.65
CA THR A 245 2.64 6.03 18.84
C THR A 245 1.31 5.81 19.57
N LYS A 246 0.34 6.69 19.36
CA LYS A 246 -1.05 6.51 19.81
C LYS A 246 -2.02 6.86 18.68
N GLU A 247 -2.92 5.94 18.36
CA GLU A 247 -3.98 6.21 17.39
C GLU A 247 -4.95 7.24 17.96
N LYS A 248 -5.20 8.33 17.22
CA LYS A 248 -5.97 9.49 17.71
C LYS A 248 -7.44 9.43 17.33
N ILE A 249 -7.80 8.61 16.33
CA ILE A 249 -9.17 8.42 15.88
C ILE A 249 -9.72 7.16 16.55
N VAL A 250 -10.13 7.26 17.81
CA VAL A 250 -10.91 6.21 18.46
C VAL A 250 -12.33 6.32 17.94
N GLN A 251 -12.70 5.46 16.99
CA GLN A 251 -14.05 5.40 16.43
C GLN A 251 -15.08 5.27 17.55
N ALA A 252 -16.19 6.02 17.47
CA ALA A 252 -17.28 5.93 18.42
C ALA A 252 -17.80 4.47 18.50
N ARG A 253 -17.91 3.95 19.73
CA ARG A 253 -18.37 2.57 19.99
C ARG A 253 -19.85 2.37 19.70
N THR A 254 -20.61 3.46 19.61
CA THR A 254 -22.05 3.47 19.40
C THR A 254 -22.34 3.67 17.92
N HIS A 255 -22.88 2.62 17.29
CA HIS A 255 -23.31 2.57 15.90
C HIS A 255 -22.22 2.62 14.82
N VAL A 256 -21.52 1.50 14.62
CA VAL A 256 -20.86 1.23 13.34
C VAL A 256 -21.16 -0.20 12.91
N ILE A 257 -21.79 -0.34 11.74
CA ILE A 257 -22.12 -1.60 11.10
C ILE A 257 -20.81 -2.31 10.69
N GLN A 258 -20.66 -3.59 10.99
CA GLN A 258 -19.59 -4.42 10.42
C GLN A 258 -19.76 -4.47 8.89
N ILE A 259 -18.76 -4.02 8.15
CA ILE A 259 -18.77 -4.10 6.69
C ILE A 259 -18.40 -5.52 6.30
N LYS A 260 -19.32 -6.27 5.68
CA LYS A 260 -18.98 -7.59 5.13
C LYS A 260 -17.96 -7.41 4.02
N PHE A 261 -16.85 -8.14 4.09
CA PHE A 261 -15.81 -8.15 3.05
C PHE A 261 -16.36 -8.20 1.61
N MET A 262 -17.34 -9.06 1.32
CA MET A 262 -17.92 -9.16 -0.05
C MET A 262 -18.70 -7.92 -0.49
N ASP A 263 -19.30 -7.18 0.45
CA ASP A 263 -20.02 -5.95 0.15
C ASP A 263 -19.01 -4.81 -0.08
N ALA A 264 -17.96 -4.72 0.74
CA ALA A 264 -16.82 -3.82 0.52
C ALA A 264 -16.14 -4.10 -0.83
N LEU A 265 -15.89 -5.37 -1.15
CA LEU A 265 -15.26 -5.80 -2.39
C LEU A 265 -16.07 -5.34 -3.60
N ARG A 266 -17.39 -5.52 -3.53
CA ARG A 266 -18.30 -5.06 -4.59
C ARG A 266 -18.22 -3.56 -4.78
N GLU A 267 -18.20 -2.78 -3.70
CA GLU A 267 -18.14 -1.33 -3.79
C GLU A 267 -16.80 -0.85 -4.38
N VAL A 268 -15.67 -1.45 -3.98
CA VAL A 268 -14.35 -1.08 -4.53
C VAL A 268 -14.20 -1.49 -6.00
N VAL A 269 -14.78 -2.62 -6.43
CA VAL A 269 -14.77 -3.04 -7.85
C VAL A 269 -15.45 -2.02 -8.78
N HIS A 270 -16.33 -1.15 -8.29
CA HIS A 270 -16.94 -0.10 -9.13
C HIS A 270 -16.10 1.19 -9.18
N ASN A 271 -14.98 1.25 -8.46
CA ASN A 271 -14.11 2.43 -8.42
C ASN A 271 -13.25 2.51 -9.68
N LYS A 272 -13.54 3.48 -10.55
CA LYS A 272 -12.79 3.67 -11.81
C LYS A 272 -11.31 4.00 -11.60
N TYR A 273 -10.98 4.78 -10.56
CA TYR A 273 -9.61 5.23 -10.30
C TYR A 273 -8.75 4.09 -9.77
N PHE A 274 -9.36 3.22 -8.97
CA PHE A 274 -8.73 1.97 -8.57
C PHE A 274 -8.28 1.17 -9.79
N TRP A 275 -9.17 0.91 -10.76
CA TRP A 275 -8.82 0.14 -11.95
C TRP A 275 -7.73 0.81 -12.79
N VAL A 276 -7.76 2.14 -12.92
CA VAL A 276 -6.72 2.88 -13.66
C VAL A 276 -5.33 2.64 -13.03
N ILE A 277 -5.21 2.75 -11.70
CA ILE A 277 -3.93 2.56 -11.02
C ILE A 277 -3.53 1.07 -10.93
N ALA A 278 -4.50 0.20 -10.67
CA ALA A 278 -4.28 -1.24 -10.58
C ALA A 278 -3.80 -1.82 -11.91
N MET A 279 -4.41 -1.42 -13.04
CA MET A 279 -4.00 -1.86 -14.36
C MET A 279 -2.58 -1.41 -14.71
N GLY A 280 -2.19 -0.16 -14.40
CA GLY A 280 -0.80 0.27 -14.58
C GLY A 280 0.17 -0.60 -13.78
N THR A 281 -0.15 -0.89 -12.52
CA THR A 281 0.68 -1.75 -11.66
C THR A 281 0.80 -3.17 -12.23
N TRP A 282 -0.30 -3.80 -12.62
CA TRP A 282 -0.26 -5.20 -13.08
C TRP A 282 0.39 -5.37 -14.45
N LEU A 283 0.35 -4.32 -15.28
CA LEU A 283 0.96 -4.29 -16.61
C LEU A 283 2.44 -3.87 -16.60
N SER A 284 2.97 -3.42 -15.47
CA SER A 284 4.37 -2.96 -15.34
C SER A 284 5.42 -4.08 -15.38
N PHE A 285 5.03 -5.36 -15.35
CA PHE A 285 5.98 -6.49 -15.21
C PHE A 285 7.04 -6.55 -16.34
N LEU A 286 6.67 -6.32 -17.61
CA LEU A 286 7.63 -6.33 -18.72
C LEU A 286 8.67 -5.20 -18.60
N GLU A 287 8.29 -4.05 -18.05
CA GLU A 287 9.18 -2.91 -17.81
C GLU A 287 10.36 -3.33 -16.91
N THR A 288 10.11 -4.20 -15.93
CA THR A 288 11.14 -4.66 -14.99
C THR A 288 12.18 -5.62 -15.59
N SER A 289 11.96 -6.13 -16.80
CA SER A 289 12.88 -7.08 -17.46
C SER A 289 14.26 -6.48 -17.73
N ILE A 290 14.40 -5.15 -17.79
CA ILE A 290 15.70 -4.47 -17.92
C ILE A 290 16.60 -4.65 -16.69
N ALA A 291 16.06 -5.01 -15.52
CA ALA A 291 16.81 -5.05 -14.27
C ALA A 291 18.01 -6.02 -14.30
N VAL A 292 17.97 -7.03 -15.17
CA VAL A 292 19.03 -8.03 -15.31
C VAL A 292 20.16 -7.61 -16.25
N ILE A 293 19.96 -6.58 -17.09
CA ILE A 293 20.90 -6.19 -18.17
C ILE A 293 22.29 -5.85 -17.62
N LEU A 294 22.39 -4.99 -16.61
CA LEU A 294 23.67 -4.62 -16.02
C LEU A 294 24.37 -5.83 -15.38
N ASN A 295 23.59 -6.70 -14.73
CA ASN A 295 24.10 -7.92 -14.11
C ASN A 295 24.63 -8.91 -15.17
N TRP A 296 23.94 -9.07 -16.30
CA TRP A 296 24.37 -9.97 -17.37
C TRP A 296 25.58 -9.43 -18.15
N LEU A 297 25.63 -8.11 -18.38
CA LEU A 297 26.82 -7.46 -18.96
C LEU A 297 28.06 -7.64 -18.07
N TYR A 298 27.88 -7.71 -16.76
CA TYR A 298 28.94 -8.02 -15.81
C TYR A 298 29.29 -9.52 -15.82
N ASN A 299 28.33 -10.40 -15.57
CA ASN A 299 28.56 -11.83 -15.36
C ASN A 299 28.95 -12.60 -16.63
N TYR A 300 28.35 -12.26 -17.78
CA TYR A 300 28.54 -12.99 -19.03
C TYR A 300 29.31 -12.17 -20.08
N GLY A 301 29.10 -10.85 -20.12
CA GLY A 301 29.83 -9.94 -21.00
C GLY A 301 31.21 -9.53 -20.48
N GLY A 302 31.50 -9.74 -19.19
CA GLY A 302 32.80 -9.46 -18.59
C GLY A 302 33.26 -8.00 -18.69
N ILE A 303 32.33 -7.03 -18.83
CA ILE A 303 32.66 -5.65 -19.22
C ILE A 303 33.39 -4.86 -18.12
N CYS A 304 33.14 -5.20 -16.85
CA CYS A 304 33.72 -4.54 -15.68
C CYS A 304 34.09 -5.55 -14.58
N ASN A 305 34.98 -5.17 -13.66
CA ASN A 305 35.35 -6.00 -12.50
C ASN A 305 34.33 -5.85 -11.36
N GLY A 306 34.36 -6.75 -10.37
CA GLY A 306 33.39 -6.78 -9.27
C GLY A 306 33.33 -5.50 -8.43
N GLY A 307 34.49 -4.84 -8.20
CA GLY A 307 34.55 -3.55 -7.52
C GLY A 307 33.85 -2.44 -8.31
N THR A 308 34.06 -2.38 -9.62
CA THR A 308 33.41 -1.40 -10.51
C THR A 308 31.92 -1.66 -10.61
N PHE A 309 31.51 -2.92 -10.77
CA PHE A 309 30.10 -3.30 -10.82
C PHE A 309 29.35 -2.94 -9.52
N SER A 310 29.99 -3.15 -8.37
CA SER A 310 29.45 -2.76 -7.06
C SER A 310 29.25 -1.25 -6.96
N LEU A 311 30.23 -0.46 -7.44
CA LEU A 311 30.12 1.00 -7.51
C LEU A 311 29.02 1.46 -8.47
N ILE A 312 28.91 0.87 -9.66
CA ILE A 312 27.84 1.17 -10.64
C ILE A 312 26.48 0.92 -10.00
N THR A 313 26.30 -0.24 -9.37
CA THR A 313 25.06 -0.61 -8.71
C THR A 313 24.72 0.39 -7.60
N LEU A 314 25.71 0.76 -6.77
CA LEU A 314 25.52 1.77 -5.72
C LEU A 314 25.08 3.13 -6.28
N VAL A 315 25.70 3.59 -7.36
CA VAL A 315 25.36 4.86 -8.03
C VAL A 315 23.93 4.82 -8.57
N CYS A 316 23.56 3.75 -9.30
CA CYS A 316 22.21 3.59 -9.84
C CYS A 316 21.14 3.53 -8.74
N GLN A 317 21.41 2.86 -7.62
CA GLN A 317 20.47 2.75 -6.50
C GLN A 317 20.31 4.08 -5.75
N ASN A 318 21.36 4.89 -5.63
CA ASN A 318 21.29 6.22 -5.00
C ASN A 318 20.40 7.21 -5.79
N ALA A 319 20.12 6.95 -7.07
CA ALA A 319 19.12 7.70 -7.84
C ALA A 319 17.76 7.75 -7.13
N GLY A 320 17.43 6.68 -6.38
CA GLY A 320 16.17 6.58 -5.65
C GLY A 320 16.02 7.65 -4.56
N LEU A 321 17.09 7.91 -3.80
CA LEU A 321 17.11 8.97 -2.79
C LEU A 321 16.88 10.34 -3.42
N VAL A 322 17.57 10.62 -4.54
CA VAL A 322 17.45 11.89 -5.27
C VAL A 322 16.03 12.07 -5.80
N GLY A 323 15.45 11.02 -6.41
CA GLY A 323 14.07 11.06 -6.90
C GLY A 323 13.06 11.31 -5.78
N MET A 324 13.22 10.65 -4.63
CA MET A 324 12.35 10.86 -3.46
C MET A 324 12.43 12.29 -2.90
N LEU A 325 13.61 12.89 -2.85
CA LEU A 325 13.78 14.28 -2.38
C LEU A 325 13.19 15.30 -3.37
N LEU A 326 13.22 15.01 -4.67
CA LEU A 326 12.69 15.89 -5.70
C LEU A 326 11.17 15.76 -5.89
N ALA A 327 10.58 14.60 -5.64
CA ALA A 327 9.17 14.35 -5.93
C ALA A 327 8.21 15.36 -5.30
N PRO A 328 8.34 15.76 -4.01
CA PRO A 328 7.44 16.76 -3.42
C PRO A 328 7.46 18.09 -4.17
N PHE A 329 8.64 18.54 -4.61
CA PHE A 329 8.77 19.80 -5.36
C PHE A 329 8.02 19.75 -6.70
N PHE A 330 8.12 18.65 -7.42
CA PHE A 330 7.41 18.48 -8.69
C PHE A 330 5.90 18.30 -8.49
N ILE A 331 5.49 17.56 -7.46
CA ILE A 331 4.07 17.37 -7.11
C ILE A 331 3.44 18.73 -6.80
N HIS A 332 4.05 19.54 -5.93
CA HIS A 332 3.53 20.87 -5.60
C HIS A 332 3.48 21.83 -6.79
N ARG A 333 4.33 21.64 -7.81
CA ARG A 333 4.44 22.55 -8.94
C ARG A 333 3.53 22.18 -10.11
N PHE A 334 3.42 20.90 -10.42
CA PHE A 334 2.74 20.40 -11.62
C PHE A 334 1.49 19.58 -11.29
N GLY A 335 1.31 19.21 -10.01
CA GLY A 335 0.22 18.38 -9.52
C GLY A 335 0.47 16.89 -9.70
N LYS A 336 -0.07 16.06 -8.80
CA LYS A 336 0.08 14.59 -8.79
C LYS A 336 -0.14 13.93 -10.16
N ARG A 337 -1.22 14.26 -10.87
CA ARG A 337 -1.58 13.67 -12.18
C ARG A 337 -0.51 13.91 -13.26
N ALA A 338 -0.05 15.15 -13.40
CA ALA A 338 0.92 15.48 -14.46
C ALA A 338 2.26 14.80 -14.17
N VAL A 339 2.70 14.82 -12.91
CA VAL A 339 3.92 14.15 -12.49
C VAL A 339 3.83 12.65 -12.77
N LEU A 340 2.72 11.99 -12.42
CA LEU A 340 2.50 10.56 -12.71
C LEU A 340 2.68 10.23 -14.19
N ILE A 341 2.03 10.98 -15.09
CA ILE A 341 2.10 10.72 -16.54
C ILE A 341 3.52 11.01 -17.06
N ILE A 342 4.11 12.15 -16.69
CA ILE A 342 5.42 12.58 -17.19
C ILE A 342 6.51 11.60 -16.75
N THR A 343 6.54 11.16 -15.48
CA THR A 343 7.59 10.25 -15.00
C THR A 343 7.52 8.90 -15.70
N ASN A 344 6.32 8.38 -15.94
CA ASN A 344 6.12 7.12 -16.67
C ASN A 344 6.47 7.25 -18.17
N VAL A 345 6.16 8.39 -18.81
CA VAL A 345 6.61 8.65 -20.20
C VAL A 345 8.14 8.77 -20.28
N MET A 346 8.75 9.44 -19.30
CA MET A 346 10.21 9.56 -19.22
C MET A 346 10.87 8.19 -19.00
N ASN A 347 10.25 7.26 -18.26
CA ASN A 347 10.72 5.88 -18.18
C ASN A 347 10.82 5.23 -19.56
N ILE A 348 9.79 5.35 -20.41
CA ILE A 348 9.82 4.81 -21.79
C ILE A 348 11.01 5.40 -22.55
N VAL A 349 11.22 6.72 -22.46
CA VAL A 349 12.33 7.39 -23.16
C VAL A 349 13.68 6.86 -22.68
N PHE A 350 13.90 6.77 -21.36
CA PHE A 350 15.17 6.30 -20.83
C PHE A 350 15.45 4.83 -21.12
N ILE A 351 14.41 3.98 -21.15
CA ILE A 351 14.54 2.58 -21.57
C ILE A 351 14.86 2.51 -23.06
N ALA A 352 14.18 3.29 -23.90
CA ALA A 352 14.43 3.34 -25.34
C ALA A 352 15.85 3.82 -25.68
N LEU A 353 16.40 4.75 -24.91
CA LEU A 353 17.77 5.21 -25.06
C LEU A 353 18.82 4.13 -24.74
N MET A 354 18.47 3.06 -24.00
CA MET A 354 19.38 1.94 -23.77
C MET A 354 19.60 1.09 -25.03
N LEU A 355 18.63 1.07 -25.97
CA LEU A 355 18.68 0.23 -27.17
C LEU A 355 19.89 0.53 -28.08
N PRO A 356 20.14 1.78 -28.52
CA PRO A 356 21.33 2.09 -29.31
C PRO A 356 22.62 1.86 -28.52
N VAL A 357 22.59 2.03 -27.19
CA VAL A 357 23.77 1.85 -26.33
C VAL A 357 24.21 0.39 -26.27
N VAL A 358 23.26 -0.55 -26.10
CA VAL A 358 23.54 -1.99 -26.09
C VAL A 358 24.02 -2.50 -27.47
N GLN A 359 23.65 -1.83 -28.56
CA GLN A 359 24.12 -2.22 -29.89
C GLN A 359 25.57 -1.83 -30.17
N VAL A 360 26.05 -0.75 -29.53
CA VAL A 360 27.40 -0.19 -29.71
C VAL A 360 28.40 -0.73 -28.68
N ILE A 361 27.94 -1.14 -27.49
CA ILE A 361 28.82 -1.60 -26.43
C ILE A 361 29.59 -2.86 -26.88
N ASP A 362 30.90 -2.81 -26.73
CA ASP A 362 31.76 -3.95 -27.00
C ASP A 362 31.66 -4.97 -25.86
N MET A 363 31.06 -6.12 -26.15
CA MET A 363 30.86 -7.23 -25.21
C MET A 363 31.97 -8.29 -25.28
N THR A 364 32.99 -8.07 -26.12
CA THR A 364 34.11 -9.03 -26.28
C THR A 364 35.05 -9.05 -25.08
N GLY A 365 35.02 -8.01 -24.23
CA GLY A 365 35.87 -7.90 -23.05
C GLY A 365 37.35 -7.61 -23.36
N THR A 366 37.74 -7.56 -24.65
CA THR A 366 39.13 -7.39 -25.10
C THR A 366 39.47 -5.95 -25.52
N SER A 367 38.46 -5.14 -25.86
CA SER A 367 38.65 -3.76 -26.29
C SER A 367 38.74 -2.77 -25.13
N GLU A 368 39.86 -2.07 -25.05
CA GLU A 368 40.08 -0.95 -24.11
C GLU A 368 39.63 0.41 -24.65
N SER A 369 39.05 0.44 -25.85
CA SER A 369 38.63 1.69 -26.49
C SER A 369 37.61 2.46 -25.65
N PHE A 370 37.91 3.72 -25.35
CA PHE A 370 37.00 4.60 -24.62
C PHE A 370 35.66 4.76 -25.36
N LEU A 371 35.68 4.88 -26.69
CA LEU A 371 34.48 5.14 -27.49
C LEU A 371 33.57 3.91 -27.62
N ASN A 372 34.12 2.70 -27.60
CA ASN A 372 33.35 1.47 -27.86
C ASN A 372 33.00 0.71 -26.58
N THR A 373 33.73 0.92 -25.49
CA THR A 373 33.54 0.16 -24.24
C THR A 373 33.09 1.06 -23.10
N TYR A 374 33.85 2.10 -22.76
CA TYR A 374 33.59 2.92 -21.57
C TYR A 374 32.48 3.95 -21.76
N LEU A 375 32.45 4.67 -22.90
CA LEU A 375 31.42 5.66 -23.19
C LEU A 375 30.02 5.02 -23.28
N PRO A 376 29.80 3.91 -24.00
CA PRO A 376 28.49 3.24 -24.00
C PRO A 376 28.12 2.71 -22.61
N LEU A 377 29.07 2.17 -21.85
CA LEU A 377 28.81 1.75 -20.46
C LEU A 377 28.35 2.93 -19.58
N ILE A 378 29.02 4.09 -19.66
CA ILE A 378 28.62 5.29 -18.91
C ILE A 378 27.23 5.75 -19.34
N LEU A 379 26.94 5.80 -20.63
CA LEU A 379 25.62 6.16 -21.16
C LEU A 379 24.54 5.19 -20.67
N LEU A 380 24.83 3.89 -20.63
CA LEU A 380 23.93 2.88 -20.10
C LEU A 380 23.65 3.13 -18.62
N VAL A 381 24.69 3.36 -17.82
CA VAL A 381 24.58 3.67 -16.38
C VAL A 381 23.77 4.94 -16.15
N VAL A 382 23.95 5.98 -16.96
CA VAL A 382 23.14 7.21 -16.89
C VAL A 382 21.68 6.93 -17.22
N CYS A 383 21.38 6.12 -18.24
CA CYS A 383 20.01 5.74 -18.57
C CYS A 383 19.36 4.95 -17.42
N PHE A 384 20.09 4.00 -16.83
CA PHE A 384 19.64 3.25 -15.66
C PHE A 384 19.43 4.15 -14.44
N TRP A 385 20.33 5.10 -14.21
CA TRP A 385 20.21 6.06 -13.13
C TRP A 385 18.97 6.95 -13.31
N MET A 386 18.72 7.44 -14.52
CA MET A 386 17.54 8.25 -14.84
C MET A 386 16.24 7.45 -14.72
N ASN A 387 16.21 6.20 -15.17
CA ASN A 387 15.06 5.31 -14.98
C ASN A 387 14.79 5.04 -13.49
N ASN A 388 15.82 4.74 -12.69
CA ASN A 388 15.68 4.58 -11.24
C ASN A 388 15.20 5.86 -10.55
N LEU A 389 15.66 7.04 -11.01
CA LEU A 389 15.19 8.33 -10.51
C LEU A 389 13.69 8.52 -10.78
N MET A 390 13.23 8.24 -12.00
CA MET A 390 11.81 8.32 -12.35
C MET A 390 10.97 7.32 -11.54
N ASN A 391 11.44 6.08 -11.37
CA ASN A 391 10.77 5.05 -10.55
C ASN A 391 10.61 5.47 -9.09
N ALA A 392 11.54 6.25 -8.55
CA ALA A 392 11.44 6.74 -7.18
C ALA A 392 10.32 7.75 -6.95
N PHE A 393 9.84 8.46 -7.98
CA PHE A 393 8.65 9.30 -7.86
C PHE A 393 7.41 8.47 -7.57
N ALA A 394 7.32 7.25 -8.12
CA ALA A 394 6.20 6.34 -7.88
C ALA A 394 6.12 5.93 -6.41
N GLN A 395 7.23 5.89 -5.67
CA GLN A 395 7.26 5.57 -4.24
C GLN A 395 6.54 6.62 -3.38
N ILE A 396 6.45 7.88 -3.84
CA ILE A 396 5.73 8.97 -3.15
C ILE A 396 4.33 9.18 -3.75
N LEU A 397 4.20 9.04 -5.07
CA LEU A 397 2.91 9.16 -5.75
C LEU A 397 1.95 8.02 -5.39
N THR A 398 2.42 6.78 -5.30
CA THR A 398 1.52 5.62 -5.10
C THR A 398 0.76 5.70 -3.77
N PRO A 399 1.41 5.96 -2.61
CA PRO A 399 0.68 6.08 -1.35
C PRO A 399 -0.30 7.27 -1.35
N THR A 400 0.08 8.40 -1.97
CA THR A 400 -0.75 9.61 -2.01
C THR A 400 -1.96 9.44 -2.93
N ILE A 401 -1.79 8.84 -4.10
CA ILE A 401 -2.87 8.51 -5.02
C ILE A 401 -3.79 7.44 -4.42
N ASN A 402 -3.24 6.42 -3.75
CA ASN A 402 -4.07 5.41 -3.07
C ASN A 402 -4.94 6.03 -1.97
N ALA A 403 -4.44 7.04 -1.25
CA ALA A 403 -5.25 7.81 -0.31
C ALA A 403 -6.38 8.57 -1.03
N ASP A 404 -6.10 9.25 -2.14
CA ASP A 404 -7.11 9.96 -2.93
C ASP A 404 -8.21 9.02 -3.47
N ILE A 405 -7.84 7.79 -3.87
CA ILE A 405 -8.78 6.78 -4.35
C ILE A 405 -9.72 6.31 -3.23
N ARG A 406 -9.20 6.19 -2.01
CA ARG A 406 -9.99 5.87 -0.81
C ARG A 406 -10.91 7.02 -0.43
N ASP A 407 -10.43 8.27 -0.50
CA ASP A 407 -11.26 9.46 -0.28
C ASP A 407 -12.39 9.54 -1.33
N TYR A 408 -12.10 9.23 -2.60
CA TYR A 408 -13.14 9.11 -3.65
C TYR A 408 -14.15 8.00 -3.33
N GLN A 409 -13.68 6.85 -2.83
CA GLN A 409 -14.57 5.76 -2.43
C GLN A 409 -15.49 6.18 -1.28
N GLN A 410 -14.95 6.89 -0.28
CA GLN A 410 -15.72 7.44 0.83
C GLN A 410 -16.72 8.51 0.33
N TYR A 411 -16.30 9.35 -0.62
CA TYR A 411 -17.15 10.36 -1.25
C TYR A 411 -18.37 9.75 -1.97
N ILE A 412 -18.20 8.61 -2.63
CA ILE A 412 -19.30 7.92 -3.33
C ILE A 412 -20.13 7.03 -2.42
N SER A 413 -19.48 6.20 -1.60
CA SER A 413 -20.16 5.17 -0.82
C SER A 413 -20.70 5.70 0.51
N GLY A 414 -20.15 6.80 1.03
CA GLY A 414 -20.44 7.34 2.36
C GLY A 414 -19.77 6.55 3.49
N GLU A 415 -19.06 5.46 3.18
CA GLU A 415 -18.36 4.62 4.14
C GLU A 415 -16.86 4.61 3.82
N ARG A 416 -16.02 4.65 4.84
CA ARG A 416 -14.58 4.53 4.67
C ARG A 416 -14.19 3.05 4.54
N ILE A 417 -13.76 2.65 3.35
CA ILE A 417 -13.29 1.28 3.06
C ILE A 417 -11.76 1.31 2.92
N ASP A 418 -11.04 0.73 3.87
CA ASP A 418 -9.56 0.75 3.88
C ASP A 418 -8.95 -0.60 3.45
N GLY A 419 -9.30 -1.71 4.10
CA GLY A 419 -8.61 -3.00 3.91
C GLY A 419 -8.89 -3.69 2.58
N THR A 420 -10.12 -3.61 2.08
CA THR A 420 -10.57 -4.41 0.92
C THR A 420 -9.91 -4.01 -0.41
N PHE A 421 -9.36 -2.80 -0.52
CA PHE A 421 -8.59 -2.35 -1.69
C PHE A 421 -7.40 -3.27 -1.99
N LEU A 422 -6.72 -3.73 -0.93
CA LEU A 422 -5.53 -4.57 -1.06
C LEU A 422 -5.87 -5.97 -1.59
N THR A 423 -7.04 -6.50 -1.22
CA THR A 423 -7.46 -7.81 -1.72
C THR A 423 -7.74 -7.78 -3.21
N ILE A 424 -8.30 -6.69 -3.73
CA ILE A 424 -8.51 -6.56 -5.19
C ILE A 424 -7.17 -6.39 -5.91
N THR A 425 -6.22 -5.67 -5.32
CA THR A 425 -4.84 -5.64 -5.84
C THR A 425 -4.24 -7.05 -5.93
N ALA A 426 -4.49 -7.91 -4.93
CA ALA A 426 -4.02 -9.30 -4.93
C ALA A 426 -4.64 -10.16 -6.04
N PHE A 427 -5.91 -9.94 -6.42
CA PHE A 427 -6.52 -10.63 -7.57
C PHE A 427 -5.76 -10.37 -8.86
N GLY A 428 -5.28 -9.14 -9.06
CA GLY A 428 -4.53 -8.81 -10.25
C GLY A 428 -3.10 -9.34 -10.29
N ASN A 429 -2.55 -9.83 -9.18
CA ASN A 429 -1.29 -10.57 -9.23
C ASN A 429 -1.41 -11.84 -10.10
N ILE A 430 -2.63 -12.37 -10.33
CA ILE A 430 -2.85 -13.43 -11.33
C ILE A 430 -2.45 -12.94 -12.73
N ILE A 431 -2.78 -11.69 -13.08
CA ILE A 431 -2.38 -11.09 -14.35
C ILE A 431 -0.85 -11.02 -14.39
N THR A 432 -0.22 -10.53 -13.33
CA THR A 432 1.25 -10.47 -13.23
C THR A 432 1.94 -11.84 -13.36
N VAL A 433 1.37 -12.90 -12.79
CA VAL A 433 1.87 -14.28 -12.93
C VAL A 433 1.68 -14.82 -14.35
N ALA A 434 0.48 -14.63 -14.91
CA ALA A 434 0.18 -15.09 -16.27
C ALA A 434 1.11 -14.41 -17.27
N THR A 435 1.40 -13.13 -17.03
CA THR A 435 2.24 -12.35 -17.92
C THR A 435 3.74 -12.53 -17.65
N SER A 436 4.19 -12.87 -16.44
CA SER A 436 5.61 -13.18 -16.17
C SER A 436 6.12 -14.41 -16.95
N GLY A 437 5.23 -15.32 -17.35
CA GLY A 437 5.53 -16.40 -18.29
C GLY A 437 6.04 -15.92 -19.66
N ILE A 438 5.69 -14.70 -20.08
CA ILE A 438 6.19 -14.10 -21.34
C ILE A 438 7.70 -13.93 -21.29
N VAL A 439 8.28 -13.53 -20.16
CA VAL A 439 9.73 -13.36 -20.04
C VAL A 439 10.45 -14.72 -20.19
N ASN A 440 9.92 -15.77 -19.56
CA ASN A 440 10.45 -17.13 -19.70
C ASN A 440 10.32 -17.64 -21.15
N PHE A 441 9.20 -17.34 -21.82
CA PHE A 441 9.04 -17.66 -23.24
C PHE A 441 10.06 -16.92 -24.12
N LEU A 442 10.32 -15.63 -23.85
CA LEU A 442 11.36 -14.87 -24.55
C LEU A 442 12.74 -15.45 -24.30
N TYR A 443 13.04 -15.88 -23.07
CA TYR A 443 14.30 -16.55 -22.73
C TYR A 443 14.50 -17.82 -23.54
N ASP A 444 13.52 -18.72 -23.53
CA ASP A 444 13.60 -19.99 -24.26
C ASP A 444 13.68 -19.77 -25.78
N ARG A 445 12.85 -18.87 -26.34
CA ARG A 445 12.77 -18.62 -27.79
C ARG A 445 14.02 -17.97 -28.38
N PHE A 446 14.70 -17.11 -27.63
CA PHE A 446 15.82 -16.30 -28.13
C PHE A 446 17.19 -16.77 -27.63
N GLY A 447 17.28 -17.93 -26.97
CA GLY A 447 18.55 -18.67 -26.82
C GLY A 447 18.99 -18.99 -25.39
N ILE A 448 18.22 -18.65 -24.36
CA ILE A 448 18.48 -19.12 -22.99
C ILE A 448 17.76 -20.45 -22.79
N ASN A 449 18.34 -21.50 -23.38
CA ASN A 449 17.86 -22.88 -23.29
C ASN A 449 19.06 -23.85 -23.32
N GLU A 450 18.82 -25.11 -22.91
CA GLU A 450 19.89 -26.10 -22.83
C GLU A 450 20.52 -26.44 -24.19
N GLU A 451 19.74 -26.40 -25.27
CA GLU A 451 20.23 -26.73 -26.61
C GLU A 451 21.29 -25.74 -27.06
N THR A 452 20.99 -24.44 -26.95
CA THR A 452 21.91 -23.36 -27.29
C THR A 452 23.11 -23.36 -26.35
N ALA A 453 22.90 -23.58 -25.05
CA ALA A 453 23.98 -23.65 -24.07
C ALA A 453 24.98 -24.78 -24.37
N ARG A 454 24.50 -25.98 -24.78
CA ARG A 454 25.37 -27.09 -25.18
C ARG A 454 26.22 -26.74 -26.39
N VAL A 455 25.67 -26.03 -27.37
CA VAL A 455 26.43 -25.55 -28.53
C VAL A 455 27.53 -24.57 -28.10
N VAL A 456 27.20 -23.62 -27.21
CA VAL A 456 28.17 -22.64 -26.70
C VAL A 456 29.29 -23.31 -25.89
N MET A 457 28.96 -24.29 -25.06
CA MET A 457 29.95 -25.06 -24.28
C MET A 457 30.88 -25.91 -25.15
N GLN A 458 30.47 -26.25 -26.37
CA GLN A 458 31.31 -26.97 -27.33
C GLN A 458 32.16 -26.04 -28.20
N ASN A 459 31.89 -24.72 -28.20
CA ASN A 459 32.63 -23.76 -29.01
C ASN A 459 33.97 -23.38 -28.33
N PRO A 460 35.14 -23.76 -28.89
CA PRO A 460 36.43 -23.47 -28.29
C PRO A 460 36.75 -21.97 -28.21
N GLU A 461 36.20 -21.15 -29.11
CA GLU A 461 36.43 -19.69 -29.09
C GLU A 461 35.77 -19.04 -27.87
N VAL A 462 34.58 -19.50 -27.50
CA VAL A 462 33.86 -19.00 -26.31
C VAL A 462 34.50 -19.54 -25.04
N MET A 463 34.79 -20.85 -25.00
CA MET A 463 35.34 -21.51 -23.80
C MET A 463 36.74 -21.02 -23.43
N ASN A 464 37.59 -20.68 -24.40
CA ASN A 464 38.94 -20.18 -24.16
C ASN A 464 39.00 -18.65 -23.98
N ARG A 465 37.85 -17.94 -24.01
CA ARG A 465 37.82 -16.49 -23.90
C ARG A 465 38.15 -16.05 -22.47
N THR A 466 39.09 -15.11 -22.35
CA THR A 466 39.40 -14.45 -21.08
C THR A 466 38.56 -13.19 -20.90
N MET A 467 37.82 -13.13 -19.79
CA MET A 467 37.03 -11.95 -19.40
C MET A 467 37.94 -10.89 -18.74
N ARG A 468 37.46 -9.64 -18.64
CA ARG A 468 38.25 -8.50 -18.14
C ARG A 468 38.64 -8.57 -16.66
N ASN A 469 37.99 -9.45 -15.91
CA ASN A 469 38.33 -9.82 -14.53
C ASN A 469 39.46 -10.86 -14.45
N GLY A 470 39.98 -11.34 -15.59
CA GLY A 470 41.07 -12.32 -15.68
C GLY A 470 40.62 -13.79 -15.68
N SER A 471 39.32 -14.07 -15.52
CA SER A 471 38.83 -15.46 -15.55
C SER A 471 38.55 -15.94 -16.97
N VAL A 472 38.87 -17.21 -17.23
CA VAL A 472 38.54 -17.89 -18.50
C VAL A 472 37.11 -18.45 -18.40
N VAL A 473 36.31 -18.26 -19.45
CA VAL A 473 34.90 -18.69 -19.48
C VAL A 473 34.76 -20.19 -19.17
N GLY A 474 35.61 -21.04 -19.76
CA GLY A 474 35.57 -22.48 -19.53
C GLY A 474 35.81 -22.86 -18.07
N ASP A 475 36.75 -22.20 -17.39
CA ASP A 475 37.02 -22.44 -15.97
C ASP A 475 35.82 -22.03 -15.12
N VAL A 476 35.21 -20.86 -15.42
CA VAL A 476 34.02 -20.37 -14.71
C VAL A 476 32.83 -21.32 -14.87
N ILE A 477 32.61 -21.86 -16.07
CA ILE A 477 31.54 -22.84 -16.34
C ILE A 477 31.83 -24.14 -15.59
N ASN A 478 33.07 -24.66 -15.66
CA ASN A 478 33.45 -25.91 -15.01
C ASN A 478 33.35 -25.80 -13.48
N ASP A 479 33.77 -24.68 -12.89
CA ASP A 479 33.62 -24.40 -11.47
C ASP A 479 32.14 -24.34 -11.07
N ALA A 480 31.30 -23.70 -11.88
CA ALA A 480 29.86 -23.59 -11.63
C ALA A 480 29.14 -24.95 -11.70
N ILE A 481 29.53 -25.82 -12.65
CA ILE A 481 29.02 -27.19 -12.76
C ILE A 481 29.49 -28.03 -11.57
N THR A 482 30.77 -27.94 -11.20
CA THR A 482 31.36 -28.68 -10.08
C THR A 482 30.74 -28.26 -8.74
N ALA A 483 30.33 -27.00 -8.62
CA ALA A 483 29.62 -26.48 -7.46
C ALA A 483 28.15 -26.91 -7.36
N GLY A 484 27.59 -27.58 -8.39
CA GLY A 484 26.25 -28.18 -8.37
C GLY A 484 25.07 -27.19 -8.40
N ASN A 485 25.32 -25.88 -8.57
CA ASN A 485 24.31 -24.82 -8.41
C ASN A 485 24.04 -24.02 -9.71
N ALA A 486 24.42 -24.55 -10.88
CA ALA A 486 24.36 -23.82 -12.14
C ALA A 486 23.26 -24.34 -13.08
N ASN A 487 22.38 -23.44 -13.51
CA ASN A 487 21.44 -23.73 -14.58
C ASN A 487 22.17 -23.61 -15.93
N ILE A 488 22.36 -24.76 -16.59
CA ILE A 488 23.09 -24.89 -17.86
C ILE A 488 22.56 -23.94 -18.92
N SER A 489 21.24 -23.68 -18.97
CA SER A 489 20.63 -22.81 -19.97
C SER A 489 21.21 -21.39 -20.00
N TYR A 490 21.70 -20.87 -18.87
CA TYR A 490 22.28 -19.53 -18.81
C TYR A 490 23.72 -19.46 -19.36
N PHE A 491 24.38 -20.60 -19.56
CA PHE A 491 25.71 -20.62 -20.18
C PHE A 491 25.68 -20.17 -21.64
N SER A 492 24.52 -20.20 -22.30
CA SER A 492 24.37 -19.64 -23.64
C SER A 492 24.69 -18.14 -23.68
N LEU A 493 24.53 -17.41 -22.57
CA LEU A 493 24.83 -15.98 -22.50
C LEU A 493 26.32 -15.65 -22.55
N TYR A 494 27.23 -16.63 -22.41
CA TYR A 494 28.66 -16.41 -22.64
C TYR A 494 28.98 -16.16 -24.12
N ASP A 495 28.10 -16.59 -25.02
CA ASP A 495 28.12 -16.17 -26.41
C ASP A 495 27.63 -14.72 -26.55
N ASN A 496 28.43 -13.87 -27.17
CA ASN A 496 28.14 -12.44 -27.28
C ASN A 496 26.96 -12.13 -28.20
N ASP A 497 26.71 -12.94 -29.21
CA ASP A 497 25.58 -12.74 -30.13
C ASP A 497 24.28 -13.12 -29.45
N VAL A 498 24.28 -14.22 -28.67
CA VAL A 498 23.15 -14.60 -27.82
C VAL A 498 22.90 -13.53 -26.76
N LEU A 499 23.94 -13.07 -26.06
CA LEU A 499 23.83 -12.01 -25.06
C LEU A 499 23.25 -10.72 -25.68
N LYS A 500 23.83 -10.24 -26.79
CA LYS A 500 23.37 -9.02 -27.48
C LYS A 500 21.92 -9.14 -27.96
N THR A 501 21.56 -10.29 -28.51
CA THR A 501 20.17 -10.58 -28.92
C THR A 501 19.24 -10.51 -27.72
N MET A 502 19.60 -11.18 -26.63
CA MET A 502 18.79 -11.21 -25.42
C MET A 502 18.61 -9.83 -24.78
N LEU A 503 19.68 -9.05 -24.67
CA LEU A 503 19.59 -7.68 -24.14
C LEU A 503 18.69 -6.80 -25.02
N THR A 504 18.79 -6.93 -26.35
CA THR A 504 17.94 -6.20 -27.29
C THR A 504 16.47 -6.59 -27.14
N VAL A 505 16.17 -7.89 -27.09
CA VAL A 505 14.81 -8.41 -26.92
C VAL A 505 14.21 -7.93 -25.60
N LEU A 506 14.97 -7.96 -24.51
CA LEU A 506 14.49 -7.49 -23.21
C LEU A 506 14.22 -5.99 -23.19
N ILE A 507 15.08 -5.17 -23.81
CA ILE A 507 14.83 -3.74 -23.92
C ILE A 507 13.55 -3.47 -24.73
N ILE A 508 13.36 -4.13 -25.88
CA ILE A 508 12.15 -3.97 -26.71
C ILE A 508 10.91 -4.40 -25.93
N ALA A 509 10.97 -5.55 -25.25
CA ALA A 509 9.88 -6.04 -24.43
C ALA A 509 9.56 -5.07 -23.30
N SER A 510 10.57 -4.49 -22.65
CA SER A 510 10.39 -3.48 -21.60
C SER A 510 9.85 -2.15 -22.12
N ILE A 511 10.22 -1.69 -23.33
CA ILE A 511 9.59 -0.54 -23.98
C ILE A 511 8.11 -0.80 -24.19
N GLY A 512 7.77 -1.98 -24.76
CA GLY A 512 6.38 -2.39 -24.95
C GLY A 512 5.61 -2.45 -23.62
N GLY A 513 6.21 -3.05 -22.60
CA GLY A 513 5.67 -3.10 -21.23
C GLY A 513 5.42 -1.71 -20.63
N ALA A 514 6.41 -0.82 -20.72
CA ALA A 514 6.30 0.54 -20.21
C ALA A 514 5.19 1.32 -20.95
N VAL A 515 5.08 1.21 -22.28
CA VAL A 515 4.00 1.84 -23.05
C VAL A 515 2.62 1.34 -22.58
N ILE A 516 2.47 0.03 -22.42
CA ILE A 516 1.22 -0.58 -21.95
C ILE A 516 0.88 -0.11 -20.52
N ASN A 517 1.87 0.04 -19.64
CA ASN A 517 1.72 0.56 -18.27
C ASN A 517 1.21 2.03 -18.25
N VAL A 518 1.63 2.88 -19.19
CA VAL A 518 1.24 4.31 -19.18
C VAL A 518 -0.19 4.54 -19.66
N ILE A 519 -0.71 3.71 -20.57
CA ILE A 519 -2.02 3.90 -21.21
C ILE A 519 -3.15 4.14 -20.18
N PRO A 520 -3.32 3.33 -19.12
CA PRO A 520 -4.33 3.57 -18.10
C PRO A 520 -4.27 4.98 -17.48
N TYR A 521 -3.07 5.54 -17.25
CA TYR A 521 -2.92 6.82 -16.56
C TYR A 521 -3.46 8.01 -17.37
N PHE A 522 -3.60 7.91 -18.70
CA PHE A 522 -4.27 8.94 -19.48
C PHE A 522 -5.76 9.06 -19.15
N PHE A 523 -6.40 7.98 -18.69
CA PHE A 523 -7.78 7.96 -18.22
C PHE A 523 -7.94 8.40 -16.76
N TYR A 524 -6.83 8.69 -16.05
CA TYR A 524 -6.86 9.22 -14.70
C TYR A 524 -7.23 10.71 -14.71
N ASP A 525 -8.46 11.05 -14.33
CA ASP A 525 -8.98 12.44 -14.27
C ASP A 525 -9.06 13.02 -12.84
N LEU A 526 -8.49 12.37 -11.83
CA LEU A 526 -8.52 12.86 -10.44
C LEU A 526 -7.44 13.92 -10.21
N THR A 527 -7.81 15.19 -10.39
CA THR A 527 -6.92 16.33 -10.12
C THR A 527 -6.90 16.70 -8.64
N GLU A 528 -5.87 17.44 -8.22
CA GLU A 528 -5.79 17.96 -6.84
C GLU A 528 -6.99 18.85 -6.49
N LEU A 529 -7.45 19.67 -7.44
CA LEU A 529 -8.65 20.48 -7.27
C LEU A 529 -9.90 19.61 -7.01
N LYS A 530 -10.08 18.54 -7.79
CA LYS A 530 -11.21 17.61 -7.61
C LYS A 530 -11.12 16.91 -6.26
N GLN A 531 -9.91 16.50 -5.86
CA GLN A 531 -9.67 15.87 -4.56
C GLN A 531 -9.95 16.83 -3.40
N GLN A 532 -9.46 18.08 -3.45
CA GLN A 532 -9.79 19.12 -2.46
C GLN A 532 -11.30 19.37 -2.37
N GLY A 533 -12.00 19.43 -3.51
CA GLY A 533 -13.45 19.57 -3.54
C GLY A 533 -14.17 18.43 -2.84
N MET A 534 -13.78 17.18 -3.12
CA MET A 534 -14.34 16.00 -2.43
C MET A 534 -14.06 16.01 -0.93
N VAL A 535 -12.85 16.42 -0.52
CA VAL A 535 -12.50 16.54 0.91
C VAL A 535 -13.38 17.58 1.60
N LYS A 536 -13.61 18.75 0.97
CA LYS A 536 -14.53 19.78 1.50
C LYS A 536 -15.95 19.23 1.64
N VAL A 537 -16.46 18.50 0.64
CA VAL A 537 -17.77 17.84 0.71
C VAL A 537 -17.84 16.81 1.85
N LEU A 538 -16.80 15.99 2.01
CA LEU A 538 -16.74 15.00 3.09
C LEU A 538 -16.76 15.68 4.47
N LYS A 539 -16.10 16.84 4.62
CA LYS A 539 -16.17 17.64 5.86
C LYS A 539 -17.58 18.16 6.14
N ILE A 540 -18.27 18.69 5.13
CA ILE A 540 -19.66 19.17 5.28
C ILE A 540 -20.59 18.02 5.70
N ARG A 541 -20.43 16.83 5.10
CA ARG A 541 -21.20 15.64 5.47
C ARG A 541 -20.95 15.22 6.92
N ALA A 542 -19.69 15.16 7.33
CA ALA A 542 -19.31 14.84 8.70
C ALA A 542 -19.90 15.86 9.69
N PHE A 543 -19.80 17.14 9.38
CA PHE A 543 -20.38 18.23 10.19
C PHE A 543 -21.88 18.06 10.45
N PHE A 544 -22.68 17.76 9.42
CA PHE A 544 -24.12 17.52 9.61
C PHE A 544 -24.42 16.18 10.32
N GLU A 545 -23.55 15.19 10.17
CA GLU A 545 -23.65 13.92 10.90
C GLU A 545 -23.36 14.11 12.40
N ASP A 546 -22.32 14.87 12.73
CA ASP A 546 -21.94 15.22 14.10
C ASP A 546 -22.99 16.11 14.78
N PHE A 547 -23.57 17.07 14.05
CA PHE A 547 -24.72 17.85 14.51
C PHE A 547 -25.90 16.95 14.88
N GLY A 548 -26.31 16.07 13.96
CA GLY A 548 -27.43 15.15 14.21
C GLY A 548 -27.19 14.20 15.39
N ASN A 549 -25.93 13.96 15.75
CA ASN A 549 -25.53 13.10 16.87
C ASN A 549 -25.22 13.88 18.16
N ASN A 550 -25.48 15.19 18.23
CA ASN A 550 -25.14 16.07 19.36
C ASN A 550 -23.65 16.04 19.73
N ALA A 551 -22.77 15.85 18.74
CA ALA A 551 -21.33 15.71 18.92
C ALA A 551 -20.53 16.81 18.18
N LEU A 552 -21.21 17.86 17.69
CA LEU A 552 -20.58 18.91 16.91
C LEU A 552 -19.57 19.73 17.73
N SER A 553 -18.33 19.83 17.24
CA SER A 553 -17.28 20.62 17.89
C SER A 553 -17.29 22.09 17.44
N ASP A 554 -16.84 22.99 18.32
CA ASP A 554 -16.71 24.42 18.01
C ASP A 554 -15.76 24.65 16.82
N ASN A 555 -14.69 23.85 16.69
CA ASN A 555 -13.73 23.95 15.59
C ASN A 555 -14.35 23.58 14.24
N ASP A 556 -15.08 22.45 14.17
CA ASP A 556 -15.73 22.02 12.94
C ASP A 556 -16.83 23.00 12.53
N LEU A 557 -17.53 23.59 13.51
CA LEU A 557 -18.52 24.64 13.28
C LEU A 557 -17.90 25.88 12.65
N VAL A 558 -16.84 26.43 13.25
CA VAL A 558 -16.17 27.61 12.70
C VAL A 558 -15.61 27.31 11.30
N GLU A 559 -14.94 26.17 11.12
CA GLU A 559 -14.33 25.80 9.84
C GLU A 559 -15.37 25.68 8.72
N VAL A 560 -16.46 24.93 8.94
CA VAL A 560 -17.47 24.69 7.90
C VAL A 560 -18.25 25.97 7.60
N VAL A 561 -18.63 26.76 8.61
CA VAL A 561 -19.35 28.02 8.37
C VAL A 561 -18.47 29.02 7.59
N ASP A 562 -17.18 29.13 7.90
CA ASP A 562 -16.26 30.01 7.16
C ASP A 562 -16.01 29.53 5.73
N MET A 563 -15.92 28.21 5.55
CA MET A 563 -15.85 27.59 4.21
C MET A 563 -17.08 27.95 3.37
N VAL A 564 -18.28 27.88 3.96
CA VAL A 564 -19.53 28.22 3.27
C VAL A 564 -19.64 29.71 2.99
N LYS A 565 -19.27 30.59 3.93
CA LYS A 565 -19.23 32.04 3.69
C LYS A 565 -18.31 32.38 2.53
N THR A 566 -17.09 31.84 2.56
CA THR A 566 -16.09 32.02 1.51
C THR A 566 -16.60 31.50 0.16
N ALA A 567 -17.26 30.34 0.14
CA ALA A 567 -17.85 29.81 -1.10
C ALA A 567 -18.95 30.72 -1.66
N ASN A 568 -19.83 31.27 -0.81
CA ASN A 568 -20.87 32.22 -1.23
C ASN A 568 -20.29 33.56 -1.71
N GLU A 569 -19.19 34.02 -1.14
CA GLU A 569 -18.52 35.25 -1.60
C GLU A 569 -17.81 35.06 -2.96
N LEU A 570 -17.33 33.84 -3.22
CA LEU A 570 -16.52 33.54 -4.40
C LEU A 570 -17.31 32.94 -5.58
N ILE A 571 -18.54 32.46 -5.36
CA ILE A 571 -19.34 31.88 -6.43
C ILE A 571 -19.62 32.91 -7.55
N GLY A 572 -19.43 32.49 -8.80
CA GLY A 572 -19.66 33.33 -9.97
C GLY A 572 -18.54 34.35 -10.27
N LEU A 573 -17.52 34.47 -9.41
CA LEU A 573 -16.35 35.29 -9.71
C LEU A 573 -15.45 34.62 -10.76
N SER A 574 -14.87 35.43 -11.65
CA SER A 574 -13.87 34.97 -12.60
C SER A 574 -12.47 34.91 -11.99
N GLU A 575 -11.66 33.95 -12.42
CA GLU A 575 -10.26 33.84 -12.02
C GLU A 575 -9.46 35.11 -12.37
N THR A 576 -8.59 35.54 -11.45
CA THR A 576 -7.65 36.62 -11.73
C THR A 576 -6.37 36.06 -12.34
N THR A 577 -5.91 36.59 -13.47
CA THR A 577 -4.66 36.12 -14.10
C THR A 577 -3.46 36.35 -13.19
N ALA A 578 -2.85 35.27 -12.71
CA ALA A 578 -1.69 35.35 -11.82
C ALA A 578 -0.40 35.68 -12.61
N SER A 579 0.00 36.96 -12.63
CA SER A 579 1.26 37.40 -13.27
C SER A 579 2.46 37.35 -12.30
N ARG A 580 3.64 37.00 -12.83
CA ARG A 580 4.92 37.07 -12.11
C ARG A 580 5.64 38.42 -12.27
N ASP A 581 5.02 39.41 -12.91
CA ASP A 581 5.71 40.65 -13.27
C ASP A 581 6.06 41.50 -12.05
N ALA A 582 5.21 41.54 -11.02
CA ALA A 582 5.53 42.16 -9.73
C ALA A 582 6.75 41.48 -9.06
N ILE A 583 6.88 40.15 -9.16
CA ILE A 583 8.04 39.41 -8.66
C ILE A 583 9.30 39.74 -9.46
N LYS A 584 9.19 39.85 -10.79
CA LYS A 584 10.31 40.24 -11.66
C LYS A 584 10.76 41.68 -11.38
N ALA A 585 9.83 42.60 -11.20
CA ALA A 585 10.09 43.99 -10.84
C ALA A 585 10.79 44.09 -9.47
N ALA A 586 10.27 43.40 -8.45
CA ALA A 586 10.90 43.35 -7.13
C ALA A 586 12.29 42.67 -7.15
N ARG A 587 12.54 41.72 -8.07
CA ARG A 587 13.88 41.14 -8.24
C ARG A 587 14.88 42.13 -8.83
N ARG A 588 14.42 43.06 -9.68
CA ARG A 588 15.27 44.12 -10.26
C ARG A 588 15.70 45.15 -9.20
N THR A 589 14.85 45.41 -8.21
CA THR A 589 15.17 46.32 -7.09
C THR A 589 16.08 45.68 -6.02
N LYS A 590 16.32 44.36 -6.08
CA LYS A 590 17.10 43.55 -5.11
C LYS A 590 16.61 43.65 -3.65
N ASP A 591 15.45 44.25 -3.40
CA ASP A 591 14.86 44.33 -2.07
C ASP A 591 14.23 42.99 -1.67
N LYS A 592 14.78 42.37 -0.63
CA LYS A 592 14.31 41.08 -0.11
C LYS A 592 12.89 41.18 0.46
N ALA A 593 12.49 42.32 1.00
CA ALA A 593 11.15 42.52 1.56
C ALA A 593 10.10 42.60 0.45
N ALA A 594 10.31 43.47 -0.55
CA ALA A 594 9.45 43.56 -1.72
C ALA A 594 9.34 42.23 -2.49
N ILE A 595 10.44 41.47 -2.63
CA ILE A 595 10.40 40.13 -3.26
C ILE A 595 9.55 39.15 -2.45
N LYS A 596 9.61 39.21 -1.10
CA LYS A 596 8.81 38.35 -0.23
C LYS A 596 7.32 38.70 -0.34
N GLN A 597 6.98 39.98 -0.33
CA GLN A 597 5.60 40.46 -0.46
C GLN A 597 5.00 40.12 -1.82
N ALA A 598 5.69 40.44 -2.92
CA ALA A 598 5.21 40.11 -4.26
C ALA A 598 5.01 38.60 -4.49
N LYS A 599 5.82 37.74 -3.82
CA LYS A 599 5.60 36.29 -3.81
C LYS A 599 4.39 35.88 -2.98
N ALA A 600 4.13 36.55 -1.87
CA ALA A 600 2.97 36.31 -1.03
C ALA A 600 1.68 36.69 -1.78
N ASP A 601 1.65 37.85 -2.42
CA ASP A 601 0.51 38.33 -3.21
C ASP A 601 0.20 37.38 -4.37
N TYR A 602 1.24 36.96 -5.11
CA TYR A 602 1.09 35.96 -6.17
C TYR A 602 0.49 34.64 -5.65
N LYS A 603 0.95 34.16 -4.49
CA LYS A 603 0.38 32.96 -3.87
C LYS A 603 -1.06 33.17 -3.42
N ALA A 604 -1.39 34.35 -2.88
CA ALA A 604 -2.75 34.69 -2.46
C ALA A 604 -3.72 34.71 -3.65
N VAL A 605 -3.31 35.24 -4.81
CA VAL A 605 -4.12 35.19 -6.04
C VAL A 605 -4.36 33.75 -6.49
N LEU A 606 -3.34 32.89 -6.47
CA LEU A 606 -3.49 31.47 -6.80
C LEU A 606 -4.43 30.74 -5.83
N ALA A 607 -4.28 31.00 -4.53
CA ALA A 607 -5.15 30.42 -3.50
C ALA A 607 -6.60 30.87 -3.70
N ARG A 608 -6.84 32.16 -3.94
CA ARG A 608 -8.17 32.70 -4.25
C ARG A 608 -8.79 32.08 -5.50
N ASN A 609 -8.03 31.95 -6.59
CA ASN A 609 -8.53 31.28 -7.81
C ASN A 609 -8.87 29.81 -7.55
N THR A 610 -8.11 29.15 -6.67
CA THR A 610 -8.40 27.76 -6.28
C THR A 610 -9.71 27.71 -5.48
N GLU A 611 -9.91 28.61 -4.52
CA GLU A 611 -11.15 28.70 -3.76
C GLU A 611 -12.38 29.04 -4.63
N ILE A 612 -12.23 29.91 -5.63
CA ILE A 612 -13.28 30.18 -6.65
C ILE A 612 -13.70 28.87 -7.34
N LYS A 613 -12.75 28.02 -7.71
CA LYS A 613 -13.03 26.72 -8.34
C LYS A 613 -13.62 25.69 -7.38
N LEU A 614 -13.37 25.82 -6.09
CA LEU A 614 -13.88 24.92 -5.05
C LEU A 614 -15.26 25.34 -4.55
N ALA A 615 -15.64 26.61 -4.65
CA ALA A 615 -16.92 27.14 -4.20
C ALA A 615 -18.14 26.34 -4.71
N PRO A 616 -18.21 25.90 -5.99
CA PRO A 616 -19.31 25.06 -6.45
C PRO A 616 -19.45 23.72 -5.71
N TYR A 617 -18.34 23.10 -5.29
CA TYR A 617 -18.41 21.82 -4.55
C TYR A 617 -19.09 22.00 -3.19
N VAL A 618 -18.79 23.09 -2.49
CA VAL A 618 -19.35 23.42 -1.17
C VAL A 618 -20.84 23.71 -1.31
N LEU A 619 -21.21 24.58 -2.25
CA LEU A 619 -22.60 25.03 -2.40
C LEU A 619 -23.50 23.94 -2.99
N ASN A 620 -23.00 23.13 -3.93
CA ASN A 620 -23.76 21.99 -4.46
C ASN A 620 -23.99 20.90 -3.41
N GLU A 621 -23.08 20.74 -2.43
CA GLU A 621 -23.32 19.81 -1.33
C GLU A 621 -24.38 20.37 -0.37
N LEU A 622 -24.35 21.66 -0.04
CA LEU A 622 -25.39 22.28 0.80
C LEU A 622 -26.79 22.16 0.17
N SER A 623 -26.90 22.38 -1.14
CA SER A 623 -28.17 22.24 -1.88
C SER A 623 -28.38 20.83 -2.45
N ARG A 624 -27.62 19.82 -2.01
CA ARG A 624 -27.65 18.47 -2.59
C ARG A 624 -29.06 17.88 -2.62
N PHE A 625 -29.85 18.08 -1.57
CA PHE A 625 -31.21 17.56 -1.48
C PHE A 625 -32.24 18.37 -2.28
N GLU A 626 -31.89 19.57 -2.73
CA GLU A 626 -32.71 20.40 -3.62
C GLU A 626 -32.57 20.00 -5.10
N SER A 627 -31.48 19.30 -5.45
CA SER A 627 -31.21 18.81 -6.80
C SER A 627 -32.24 17.77 -7.27
N THR A 628 -32.33 17.54 -8.59
CA THR A 628 -33.20 16.51 -9.19
C THR A 628 -32.96 15.14 -8.55
N LEU A 629 -31.68 14.77 -8.38
CA LEU A 629 -31.27 13.51 -7.77
C LEU A 629 -31.59 13.48 -6.26
N GLY A 630 -31.36 14.58 -5.55
CA GLY A 630 -31.63 14.70 -4.11
C GLY A 630 -33.12 14.55 -3.78
N ARG A 631 -34.00 15.23 -4.51
CA ARG A 631 -35.45 15.10 -4.38
C ARG A 631 -35.92 13.67 -4.66
N MET A 632 -35.32 13.03 -5.66
CA MET A 632 -35.59 11.63 -5.99
C MET A 632 -35.13 10.68 -4.87
N GLN A 633 -33.98 10.96 -4.23
CA GLN A 633 -33.47 10.20 -3.09
C GLN A 633 -34.42 10.27 -1.89
N ILE A 634 -34.94 11.46 -1.59
CA ILE A 634 -35.90 11.69 -0.52
C ILE A 634 -37.22 10.96 -0.81
N ALA A 635 -37.75 11.09 -2.03
CA ALA A 635 -39.00 10.44 -2.42
C ALA A 635 -38.92 8.91 -2.35
N ASP A 636 -37.83 8.33 -2.87
CA ASP A 636 -37.57 6.88 -2.77
C ASP A 636 -37.35 6.43 -1.32
N ALA A 637 -36.73 7.27 -0.47
CA ALA A 637 -36.52 6.99 0.94
C ALA A 637 -37.86 6.97 1.71
N HIS A 638 -38.73 7.97 1.53
CA HIS A 638 -40.08 7.97 2.10
C HIS A 638 -40.87 6.73 1.70
N ALA A 639 -40.86 6.37 0.40
CA ALA A 639 -41.56 5.19 -0.10
C ALA A 639 -41.14 3.88 0.59
N VAL A 640 -39.95 3.81 1.18
CA VAL A 640 -39.46 2.65 1.94
C VAL A 640 -39.65 2.85 3.45
N TYR A 641 -39.40 4.06 3.96
CA TYR A 641 -39.44 4.38 5.38
C TYR A 641 -40.87 4.38 5.94
N ASP A 642 -41.82 4.97 5.22
CA ASP A 642 -43.23 5.10 5.62
C ASP A 642 -43.92 3.73 5.72
N VAL A 643 -43.46 2.77 4.92
CA VAL A 643 -43.91 1.38 4.90
C VAL A 643 -43.37 0.60 6.13
N GLY A 644 -42.31 1.10 6.76
CA GLY A 644 -41.71 0.53 7.97
C GLY A 644 -40.96 -0.79 7.74
N LEU A 645 -40.29 -1.25 8.80
CA LEU A 645 -39.56 -2.53 8.83
C LEU A 645 -40.45 -3.73 8.45
N ALA A 646 -41.73 -3.70 8.86
CA ALA A 646 -42.70 -4.77 8.59
C ALA A 646 -43.02 -4.90 7.09
N GLY A 647 -43.11 -3.80 6.35
CA GLY A 647 -43.48 -3.87 4.94
C GLY A 647 -42.35 -4.34 4.01
N LEU A 648 -41.12 -4.48 4.51
CA LEU A 648 -40.05 -5.19 3.80
C LEU A 648 -40.40 -6.66 3.53
N LYS A 649 -41.27 -7.26 4.34
CA LYS A 649 -41.77 -8.63 4.14
C LYS A 649 -42.55 -8.76 2.84
N ASN A 650 -43.40 -7.77 2.53
CA ASN A 650 -44.42 -7.86 1.48
C ASN A 650 -43.92 -7.41 0.09
N VAL A 651 -42.64 -7.05 -0.03
CA VAL A 651 -42.06 -6.62 -1.31
C VAL A 651 -41.86 -7.82 -2.24
N ASP A 652 -42.47 -7.79 -3.42
CA ASP A 652 -42.31 -8.84 -4.43
C ASP A 652 -40.95 -8.75 -5.15
N LEU A 653 -40.24 -9.88 -5.19
CA LEU A 653 -38.95 -10.01 -5.86
C LEU A 653 -39.06 -9.86 -7.38
N ALA A 654 -40.18 -10.28 -7.99
CA ALA A 654 -40.38 -10.14 -9.44
C ALA A 654 -40.58 -8.67 -9.83
N GLN A 655 -41.40 -7.93 -9.08
CA GLN A 655 -41.52 -6.48 -9.22
C GLN A 655 -40.17 -5.75 -9.08
N LEU A 656 -39.37 -6.07 -8.07
CA LEU A 656 -38.04 -5.46 -7.90
C LEU A 656 -37.09 -5.75 -9.07
N ARG A 657 -37.16 -6.96 -9.64
CA ARG A 657 -36.37 -7.31 -10.84
C ARG A 657 -36.81 -6.54 -12.07
N ARG A 658 -38.11 -6.29 -12.26
CA ARG A 658 -38.62 -5.42 -13.33
C ARG A 658 -38.14 -3.98 -13.15
N ALA A 659 -38.28 -3.43 -11.94
CA ALA A 659 -37.77 -2.10 -11.61
C ALA A 659 -36.26 -1.95 -11.87
N LEU A 660 -35.47 -2.99 -11.61
CA LEU A 660 -34.04 -3.01 -11.95
C LEU A 660 -33.80 -3.00 -13.48
N GLN A 661 -34.62 -3.70 -14.26
CA GLN A 661 -34.53 -3.67 -15.73
C GLN A 661 -34.87 -2.28 -16.27
N ASP A 662 -35.90 -1.63 -15.72
CA ASP A 662 -36.31 -0.29 -16.13
C ASP A 662 -35.26 0.76 -15.72
N ALA A 663 -34.71 0.65 -14.50
CA ALA A 663 -33.60 1.49 -14.06
C ALA A 663 -32.36 1.36 -14.98
N LYS A 664 -32.08 0.17 -15.51
CA LYS A 664 -30.99 -0.03 -16.47
C LYS A 664 -31.26 0.60 -17.83
N LYS A 665 -32.51 0.85 -18.20
CA LYS A 665 -32.92 1.48 -19.48
C LYS A 665 -32.96 3.01 -19.41
N LEU A 666 -32.76 3.61 -18.23
CA LEU A 666 -32.71 5.06 -18.07
C LEU A 666 -31.65 5.69 -19.00
N PRO A 667 -31.87 6.94 -19.45
CA PRO A 667 -30.91 7.69 -20.25
C PRO A 667 -29.51 7.74 -19.61
N ASN A 668 -28.47 7.92 -20.43
CA ASN A 668 -27.08 7.91 -19.99
C ASN A 668 -26.17 8.84 -20.80
N LYS A 669 -26.74 9.86 -21.46
CA LYS A 669 -26.02 10.77 -22.35
C LYS A 669 -25.37 11.90 -21.56
N THR A 670 -26.08 12.49 -20.60
CA THR A 670 -25.54 13.53 -19.71
C THR A 670 -24.93 12.93 -18.43
N GLU A 671 -24.10 13.68 -17.71
CA GLU A 671 -23.53 13.19 -16.45
C GLU A 671 -24.60 13.03 -15.36
N GLU A 672 -25.54 13.97 -15.29
CA GLU A 672 -26.71 13.89 -14.39
C GLU A 672 -27.58 12.66 -14.68
N GLU A 673 -27.85 12.36 -15.97
CA GLU A 673 -28.57 11.15 -16.37
C GLU A 673 -27.84 9.87 -15.92
N LYS A 674 -26.51 9.83 -16.07
CA LYS A 674 -25.71 8.69 -15.60
C LYS A 674 -25.78 8.55 -14.08
N GLU A 675 -25.76 9.65 -13.32
CA GLU A 675 -25.87 9.62 -11.87
C GLU A 675 -27.24 9.10 -11.40
N ILE A 676 -28.33 9.60 -11.99
CA ILE A 676 -29.69 9.12 -11.73
C ILE A 676 -29.82 7.64 -12.05
N ARG A 677 -29.33 7.21 -13.22
CA ARG A 677 -29.32 5.80 -13.62
C ARG A 677 -28.55 4.93 -12.64
N LYS A 678 -27.34 5.35 -12.25
CA LYS A 678 -26.50 4.64 -11.26
C LYS A 678 -27.23 4.52 -9.92
N TYR A 679 -27.81 5.61 -9.43
CA TYR A 679 -28.57 5.64 -8.18
C TYR A 679 -29.75 4.66 -8.22
N LYS A 680 -30.62 4.73 -9.23
CA LYS A 680 -31.81 3.85 -9.35
C LYS A 680 -31.42 2.38 -9.47
N VAL A 681 -30.37 2.07 -10.23
CA VAL A 681 -29.83 0.70 -10.33
C VAL A 681 -29.33 0.21 -8.97
N ARG A 682 -28.59 1.05 -8.22
CA ARG A 682 -28.11 0.71 -6.86
C ARG A 682 -29.29 0.50 -5.91
N PHE A 683 -30.24 1.42 -5.87
CA PHE A 683 -31.45 1.34 -5.05
C PHE A 683 -32.21 0.02 -5.27
N CYS A 684 -32.47 -0.34 -6.54
CA CYS A 684 -33.15 -1.60 -6.86
C CYS A 684 -32.31 -2.83 -6.48
N ARG A 685 -31.00 -2.83 -6.75
CA ARG A 685 -30.10 -3.93 -6.37
C ARG A 685 -30.02 -4.14 -4.86
N THR A 686 -29.98 -3.06 -4.09
CA THR A 686 -29.99 -3.11 -2.62
C THR A 686 -31.27 -3.76 -2.12
N ARG A 687 -32.45 -3.34 -2.63
CA ARG A 687 -33.74 -3.94 -2.27
C ARG A 687 -33.84 -5.43 -2.63
N ILE A 688 -33.38 -5.83 -3.81
CA ILE A 688 -33.33 -7.24 -4.23
C ILE A 688 -32.45 -8.06 -3.28
N THR A 689 -31.26 -7.53 -2.96
CA THR A 689 -30.29 -8.21 -2.11
C THR A 689 -30.83 -8.35 -0.69
N ALA A 690 -31.42 -7.28 -0.15
CA ALA A 690 -32.06 -7.27 1.16
C ALA A 690 -33.22 -8.25 1.24
N LYS A 691 -34.09 -8.31 0.21
CA LYS A 691 -35.20 -9.28 0.16
C LYS A 691 -34.72 -10.74 0.15
N LYS A 692 -33.63 -11.04 -0.55
CA LYS A 692 -33.00 -12.37 -0.50
C LYS A 692 -32.49 -12.72 0.90
N TYR A 693 -31.87 -11.76 1.59
CA TYR A 693 -31.41 -11.96 2.97
C TYR A 693 -32.56 -12.09 3.95
N TYR A 694 -33.61 -11.28 3.79
CA TYR A 694 -34.84 -11.38 4.58
C TYR A 694 -35.42 -12.79 4.48
N ASN A 695 -35.61 -13.30 3.25
CA ASN A 695 -36.14 -14.64 3.04
C ASN A 695 -35.22 -15.74 3.60
N LYS A 696 -33.90 -15.53 3.60
CA LYS A 696 -32.91 -16.49 4.12
C LYS A 696 -32.89 -16.57 5.64
N TYR A 697 -32.94 -15.43 6.33
CA TYR A 697 -32.69 -15.34 7.78
C TYR A 697 -33.97 -15.22 8.60
N TYR A 698 -35.02 -14.59 8.05
CA TYR A 698 -36.26 -14.32 8.76
C TYR A 698 -37.43 -15.14 8.21
N GLY A 699 -37.47 -15.38 6.89
CA GLY A 699 -38.55 -16.14 6.25
C GLY A 699 -39.88 -15.44 6.49
N ASP A 700 -40.75 -16.05 7.30
CA ASP A 700 -42.03 -15.49 7.71
C ASP A 700 -41.98 -14.64 9.00
N LYS A 701 -40.88 -14.71 9.76
CA LYS A 701 -40.71 -13.94 11.00
C LYS A 701 -40.59 -12.45 10.69
N MET A 702 -41.18 -11.63 11.55
CA MET A 702 -40.99 -10.19 11.47
C MET A 702 -39.55 -9.82 11.87
N ILE A 703 -39.05 -8.76 11.24
CA ILE A 703 -37.73 -8.21 11.53
C ILE A 703 -37.88 -7.16 12.62
N GLU A 704 -37.06 -7.25 13.66
CA GLU A 704 -37.06 -6.34 14.80
C GLU A 704 -35.68 -5.69 14.94
N THR A 705 -35.66 -4.45 15.43
CA THR A 705 -34.42 -3.72 15.69
C THR A 705 -33.67 -4.41 16.84
N PRO A 706 -32.40 -4.81 16.66
CA PRO A 706 -31.61 -5.44 17.71
C PRO A 706 -31.37 -4.47 18.88
N ASP A 707 -31.57 -4.92 20.12
CA ASP A 707 -31.24 -4.14 21.34
C ASP A 707 -29.73 -4.10 21.58
N ASP A 708 -29.13 -2.92 21.66
CA ASP A 708 -27.68 -2.73 21.87
C ASP A 708 -27.20 -3.11 23.29
N SER A 709 -28.11 -3.23 24.26
CA SER A 709 -27.78 -3.45 25.68
C SER A 709 -26.97 -4.73 25.91
N HIS A 710 -27.40 -5.84 25.30
CA HIS A 710 -26.74 -7.14 25.46
C HIS A 710 -25.32 -7.16 24.86
N LEU A 711 -25.11 -6.57 23.68
CA LEU A 711 -23.78 -6.53 23.06
C LEU A 711 -22.82 -5.62 23.86
N ASN A 712 -23.32 -4.50 24.37
CA ASN A 712 -22.54 -3.63 25.24
C ASN A 712 -22.13 -4.32 26.55
N GLU A 713 -23.01 -5.15 27.12
CA GLU A 713 -22.70 -5.97 28.28
C GLU A 713 -21.58 -6.98 27.98
N LEU A 714 -21.65 -7.68 26.85
CA LEU A 714 -20.60 -8.60 26.41
C LEU A 714 -19.25 -7.88 26.25
N TYR A 715 -19.23 -6.69 25.65
CA TYR A 715 -18.02 -5.87 25.56
C TYR A 715 -17.51 -5.43 26.93
N ASN A 716 -18.39 -5.04 27.85
CA ASN A 716 -17.99 -4.70 29.22
C ASN A 716 -17.40 -5.91 29.97
N ILE A 717 -17.86 -7.13 29.68
CA ILE A 717 -17.26 -8.36 30.21
C ILE A 717 -15.87 -8.59 29.59
N GLU A 718 -15.72 -8.39 28.28
CA GLU A 718 -14.43 -8.48 27.57
C GLU A 718 -13.40 -7.55 28.21
N GLU A 719 -13.80 -6.30 28.49
CA GLU A 719 -12.93 -5.33 29.15
C GLU A 719 -12.48 -5.73 30.55
N ARG A 720 -13.34 -6.43 31.31
CA ARG A 720 -12.99 -6.95 32.63
C ARG A 720 -11.99 -8.10 32.50
N TYR A 721 -12.18 -8.99 31.53
CA TYR A 721 -11.25 -10.07 31.28
C TYR A 721 -9.89 -9.57 30.81
N ASP A 722 -9.82 -8.54 29.97
CA ASP A 722 -8.56 -7.89 29.57
C ASP A 722 -7.80 -7.36 30.79
N ALA A 723 -8.51 -6.65 31.68
CA ALA A 723 -7.91 -6.11 32.90
C ALA A 723 -7.45 -7.21 33.86
N GLU A 724 -8.21 -8.31 33.96
CA GLU A 724 -7.84 -9.48 34.76
C GLU A 724 -6.60 -10.19 34.17
N GLU A 725 -6.51 -10.31 32.84
CA GLU A 725 -5.38 -10.91 32.15
C GLU A 725 -4.08 -10.12 32.40
N ASP A 726 -4.13 -8.79 32.31
CA ASP A 726 -3.00 -7.91 32.63
C ASP A 726 -2.48 -8.09 34.07
N VAL A 727 -3.40 -8.19 35.03
CA VAL A 727 -3.06 -8.41 36.44
C VAL A 727 -2.42 -9.79 36.63
N LEU A 728 -2.96 -10.82 35.98
CA LEU A 728 -2.41 -12.18 36.06
C LEU A 728 -1.01 -12.28 35.44
N TYR A 729 -0.75 -11.63 34.30
CA TYR A 729 0.59 -11.62 33.71
C TYR A 729 1.61 -10.83 34.53
N LYS A 730 1.21 -9.70 35.16
CA LYS A 730 2.08 -8.98 36.11
C LYS A 730 2.45 -9.87 37.29
N LYS A 731 1.46 -10.53 37.91
CA LYS A 731 1.71 -11.50 38.99
C LYS A 731 2.59 -12.67 38.53
N LEU A 732 2.42 -13.13 37.29
CA LEU A 732 3.22 -14.21 36.72
C LEU A 732 4.68 -13.78 36.55
N PHE A 733 4.91 -12.56 36.05
CA PHE A 733 6.25 -11.99 35.91
C PHE A 733 6.93 -11.85 37.28
N ASP A 734 6.25 -11.28 38.27
CA ASP A 734 6.78 -11.14 39.64
C ASP A 734 7.10 -12.51 40.26
N ALA A 735 6.25 -13.52 40.04
CA ALA A 735 6.48 -14.88 40.52
C ALA A 735 7.66 -15.56 39.80
N GLN A 736 7.87 -15.29 38.52
CA GLN A 736 9.02 -15.77 37.74
C GLN A 736 10.32 -15.13 38.22
N GLU A 737 10.32 -13.83 38.50
CA GLU A 737 11.48 -13.11 39.05
C GLU A 737 11.86 -13.65 40.43
N LYS A 738 10.85 -13.92 41.27
CA LYS A 738 11.02 -14.56 42.59
C LYS A 738 11.33 -16.07 42.54
N LYS A 739 11.35 -16.67 41.34
CA LYS A 739 11.56 -18.11 41.10
C LYS A 739 10.57 -19.03 41.86
N ASP A 740 9.37 -18.55 42.16
CA ASP A 740 8.33 -19.33 42.84
C ASP A 740 7.61 -20.26 41.85
N LYS A 741 8.03 -21.53 41.82
CA LYS A 741 7.51 -22.53 40.89
C LYS A 741 6.03 -22.85 41.12
N GLN A 742 5.54 -22.81 42.37
CA GLN A 742 4.14 -23.13 42.67
C GLN A 742 3.22 -21.98 42.24
N ALA A 743 3.57 -20.74 42.57
CA ALA A 743 2.81 -19.57 42.12
C ALA A 743 2.77 -19.46 40.60
N VAL A 744 3.89 -19.73 39.92
CA VAL A 744 3.94 -19.76 38.44
C VAL A 744 2.98 -20.80 37.85
N GLN A 745 2.90 -22.00 38.44
CA GLN A 745 2.00 -23.04 37.96
C GLN A 745 0.53 -22.68 38.17
N GLN A 746 0.18 -22.12 39.33
CA GLN A 746 -1.17 -21.64 39.64
C GLN A 746 -1.61 -20.49 38.72
N LEU A 747 -0.74 -19.49 38.54
CA LEU A 747 -1.02 -18.34 37.67
C LEU A 747 -1.16 -18.76 36.20
N ARG A 748 -0.35 -19.72 35.73
CA ARG A 748 -0.53 -20.30 34.38
C ARG A 748 -1.87 -21.02 34.21
N ALA A 749 -2.36 -21.69 35.26
CA ALA A 749 -3.67 -22.33 35.23
C ALA A 749 -4.82 -21.30 35.20
N GLN A 750 -4.73 -20.23 36.00
CA GLN A 750 -5.69 -19.12 36.00
C GLN A 750 -5.73 -18.41 34.63
N ILE A 751 -4.56 -18.14 34.04
CA ILE A 751 -4.46 -17.58 32.67
C ILE A 751 -5.11 -18.53 31.65
N LYS A 752 -4.92 -19.85 31.78
CA LYS A 752 -5.56 -20.82 30.89
C LYS A 752 -7.08 -20.82 31.03
N GLU A 753 -7.61 -20.76 32.25
CA GLU A 753 -9.05 -20.66 32.51
C GLU A 753 -9.63 -19.37 31.94
N LEU A 754 -8.96 -18.24 32.16
CA LEU A 754 -9.36 -16.94 31.61
C LEU A 754 -9.38 -16.96 30.08
N LYS A 755 -8.42 -17.64 29.43
CA LYS A 755 -8.42 -17.83 27.97
C LYS A 755 -9.60 -18.65 27.45
N GLU A 756 -10.06 -19.65 28.20
CA GLU A 756 -11.28 -20.39 27.83
C GLU A 756 -12.54 -19.51 28.01
N LYS A 757 -12.60 -18.67 29.06
CA LYS A 757 -13.66 -17.65 29.22
C LYS A 757 -13.67 -16.67 28.04
N PHE A 758 -12.51 -16.17 27.63
CA PHE A 758 -12.37 -15.35 26.43
C PHE A 758 -12.87 -16.05 25.17
N LYS A 759 -12.56 -17.34 24.99
CA LYS A 759 -13.02 -18.12 23.84
C LYS A 759 -14.55 -18.26 23.81
N ALA A 760 -15.16 -18.51 24.97
CA ALA A 760 -16.62 -18.57 25.10
C ALA A 760 -17.27 -17.20 24.83
N LEU A 761 -16.75 -16.14 25.45
CA LEU A 761 -17.21 -14.78 25.25
C LEU A 761 -17.11 -14.34 23.79
N ASN A 762 -15.98 -14.61 23.13
CA ASN A 762 -15.78 -14.31 21.71
C ASN A 762 -16.80 -15.02 20.83
N LYS A 763 -17.19 -16.25 21.18
CA LYS A 763 -18.23 -17.00 20.46
C LYS A 763 -19.60 -16.31 20.61
N GLU A 764 -19.96 -15.87 21.81
CA GLU A 764 -21.21 -15.15 22.07
C GLU A 764 -21.25 -13.79 21.35
N ILE A 765 -20.16 -13.02 21.44
CA ILE A 765 -19.98 -11.77 20.70
C ILE A 765 -20.15 -12.01 19.20
N THR A 766 -19.53 -13.05 18.65
CA THR A 766 -19.64 -13.38 17.22
C THR A 766 -21.08 -13.74 16.82
N GLN A 767 -21.78 -14.52 17.65
CA GLN A 767 -23.17 -14.89 17.39
C GLN A 767 -24.11 -13.67 17.39
N GLU A 768 -23.91 -12.77 18.35
CA GLU A 768 -24.71 -11.55 18.46
C GLU A 768 -24.40 -10.58 17.31
N GLN A 769 -23.14 -10.48 16.90
CA GLN A 769 -22.74 -9.76 15.69
C GLN A 769 -23.36 -10.37 14.42
N ASP A 770 -23.39 -11.69 14.28
CA ASP A 770 -24.02 -12.37 13.14
C ASP A 770 -25.53 -12.12 13.06
N ARG A 771 -26.22 -12.04 14.20
CA ARG A 771 -27.64 -11.66 14.27
C ARG A 771 -27.84 -10.22 13.79
N ARG A 772 -27.05 -9.28 14.30
CA ARG A 772 -27.08 -7.88 13.85
C ARG A 772 -26.78 -7.74 12.37
N LEU A 773 -25.78 -8.47 11.87
CA LEU A 773 -25.42 -8.52 10.47
C LEU A 773 -26.60 -9.00 9.60
N SER A 774 -27.34 -10.00 10.10
CA SER A 774 -28.53 -10.53 9.42
C SER A 774 -29.67 -9.50 9.41
N TYR A 775 -29.89 -8.78 10.52
CA TYR A 775 -30.79 -7.63 10.60
C TYR A 775 -30.39 -6.55 9.60
N THR A 776 -29.19 -5.99 9.72
CA THR A 776 -28.72 -4.86 8.90
C THR A 776 -28.82 -5.16 7.41
N ARG A 777 -28.54 -6.38 6.97
CA ARG A 777 -28.67 -6.77 5.55
C ARG A 777 -30.11 -6.84 5.08
N SER A 778 -30.99 -7.38 5.91
CA SER A 778 -32.39 -7.58 5.58
C SER A 778 -33.17 -6.26 5.67
N ALA A 779 -32.79 -5.40 6.61
CA ALA A 779 -33.32 -4.05 6.82
C ALA A 779 -32.60 -2.96 6.01
N LYS A 780 -31.55 -3.28 5.24
CA LYS A 780 -30.69 -2.28 4.57
C LYS A 780 -31.46 -1.18 3.83
N PRO A 781 -32.51 -1.46 3.04
CA PRO A 781 -33.26 -0.41 2.36
C PRO A 781 -33.94 0.57 3.32
N TYR A 782 -34.43 0.07 4.46
CA TYR A 782 -35.04 0.89 5.50
C TYR A 782 -33.99 1.72 6.25
N LEU A 783 -32.85 1.11 6.60
CA LEU A 783 -31.74 1.82 7.25
C LEU A 783 -31.14 2.90 6.36
N ASP A 784 -30.92 2.60 5.07
CA ASP A 784 -30.45 3.55 4.07
C ASP A 784 -31.48 4.70 3.90
N ALA A 785 -32.78 4.39 3.88
CA ALA A 785 -33.84 5.39 3.81
C ALA A 785 -33.88 6.29 5.05
N GLN A 786 -33.84 5.71 6.25
CA GLN A 786 -33.78 6.45 7.51
C GLN A 786 -32.56 7.38 7.54
N LYS A 787 -31.39 6.88 7.12
CA LYS A 787 -30.16 7.68 7.05
C LYS A 787 -30.30 8.85 6.09
N VAL A 788 -30.87 8.63 4.89
CA VAL A 788 -31.08 9.69 3.90
C VAL A 788 -32.05 10.75 4.41
N LEU A 789 -33.15 10.35 5.05
CA LEU A 789 -34.13 11.28 5.60
C LEU A 789 -33.55 12.12 6.74
N ARG A 790 -32.84 11.48 7.68
CA ARG A 790 -32.15 12.19 8.77
C ARG A 790 -31.06 13.13 8.24
N GLN A 791 -30.32 12.72 7.21
CA GLN A 791 -29.38 13.62 6.54
C GLN A 791 -30.09 14.81 5.90
N ALA A 792 -31.19 14.59 5.18
CA ALA A 792 -31.96 15.67 4.58
C ALA A 792 -32.47 16.67 5.63
N GLU A 793 -32.98 16.16 6.76
CA GLU A 793 -33.41 16.97 7.91
C GLU A 793 -32.24 17.79 8.49
N ASN A 794 -31.12 17.15 8.83
CA ASN A 794 -29.95 17.84 9.38
C ASN A 794 -29.46 19.00 8.49
N TYR A 795 -29.53 18.85 7.16
CA TYR A 795 -29.11 19.89 6.22
C TYR A 795 -30.02 21.12 6.28
N THR A 796 -31.30 20.97 6.67
CA THR A 796 -32.22 22.11 6.84
C THR A 796 -31.87 22.99 8.04
N HIS A 797 -31.17 22.45 9.04
CA HIS A 797 -30.77 23.17 10.26
C HIS A 797 -29.52 24.04 10.09
N PHE A 798 -28.99 24.20 8.87
CA PHE A 798 -27.74 24.95 8.64
C PHE A 798 -27.79 26.39 9.19
N ASP A 799 -28.91 27.09 9.00
CA ASP A 799 -29.06 28.47 9.48
C ASP A 799 -29.11 28.56 11.02
N GLU A 800 -29.70 27.56 11.68
CA GLU A 800 -29.72 27.45 13.14
C GLU A 800 -28.31 27.22 13.69
N ILE A 801 -27.53 26.32 13.06
CA ILE A 801 -26.15 26.05 13.47
C ILE A 801 -25.27 27.29 13.25
N LYS A 802 -25.48 27.99 12.13
CA LYS A 802 -24.75 29.23 11.80
C LYS A 802 -24.98 30.33 12.84
N ALA A 803 -26.12 30.37 13.52
CA ALA A 803 -26.38 31.35 14.59
C ALA A 803 -25.41 31.20 15.78
N GLN A 804 -24.86 29.99 16.00
CA GLN A 804 -23.91 29.71 17.08
C GLN A 804 -22.45 30.09 16.73
N TYR A 805 -22.18 30.44 15.47
CA TYR A 805 -20.85 30.73 14.95
C TYR A 805 -20.09 31.80 15.72
N GLY A 806 -20.74 32.92 16.06
CA GLY A 806 -20.08 34.02 16.77
C GLY A 806 -19.53 33.58 18.12
N ALA A 807 -20.37 32.92 18.93
CA ALA A 807 -19.99 32.42 20.24
C ALA A 807 -18.95 31.30 20.17
N ALA A 808 -19.04 30.40 19.17
CA ALA A 808 -18.04 29.34 18.96
C ALA A 808 -16.66 29.91 18.60
N LYS A 809 -16.62 30.95 17.75
CA LYS A 809 -15.38 31.62 17.39
C LYS A 809 -14.71 32.31 18.57
N GLU A 810 -15.48 33.01 19.40
CA GLU A 810 -14.97 33.64 20.63
C GLU A 810 -14.39 32.61 21.60
N ARG A 811 -15.06 31.46 21.80
CA ARG A 811 -14.54 30.36 22.62
C ARG A 811 -13.24 29.79 22.06
N MET A 812 -13.15 29.62 20.75
CA MET A 812 -11.95 29.11 20.08
C MET A 812 -10.77 30.10 20.20
N GLU A 813 -11.02 31.40 20.01
CA GLU A 813 -9.99 32.44 20.17
C GLU A 813 -9.51 32.55 21.62
N ALA A 814 -10.40 32.41 22.60
CA ALA A 814 -10.03 32.36 24.02
C ALA A 814 -9.15 31.14 24.35
N LEU A 815 -9.42 29.97 23.74
CA LEU A 815 -8.61 28.76 23.93
C LEU A 815 -7.22 28.86 23.27
N VAL A 816 -7.05 29.65 22.21
CA VAL A 816 -5.75 29.88 21.56
C VAL A 816 -4.90 30.90 22.32
N GLN A 817 -5.54 31.77 23.11
CA GLN A 817 -4.87 32.78 23.93
C GLN A 817 -4.49 32.27 25.34
N ALA A 818 -5.18 31.23 25.82
CA ALA A 818 -4.87 30.50 27.05
C ALA A 818 -3.74 29.49 26.81
#